data_AF-A0AAE9MEM7-F1
#
_entry.id   AF-A0AAE9MEM7-F1
#
_cell.length_a   1.000
_cell.length_b   1.000
_cell.length_c   1.000
_cell.angle_alpha   90.00
_cell.angle_beta   90.00
_cell.angle_gamma   90.00
#
_symmetry.space_group_name_H-M   'P 1'
#
loop_
_entity.id
_entity.type
_entity.pdbx_description
1 polymer ?
#
loop_
_entity_poly.entity_id
_entity_poly.type
_entity_poly.pdbx_seq_one_letter_code
_entity_poly.pdbx_strand_id
1 'polypeptide(L)'
;MHQGWLLIGLSLAYLGLLFLIAFVADKNKRRRLKGQPLLYSLSLAVYCTSWTFFGTVGQASESPWSPVPIYLGPMLVFLFGWRLLARLILVAKREHITSIADFIAARYGKSQRLAMVISLIAIMGILPYLVLQLKAIVTGLDLLMANSVPVGTLGSTAGSSAGLALGVALLLALFSILFGTRNLDATEHHRGMVVAIAFESVVKLLAFMGVGGFALWLIISKPSPVRSQVTDDFLDAVVAVTPGSLLELAIYTLVAMCAVICLPRQFHVTVVENNQGQDLHWARWLFPLYLFLMGLFIWPLALAGKQWVGAGMASDTYVISLPMSLGYDGMAMLAFLGGTSAATGMVIVCTIALAIMVSNDLVLPVLLRRFWQQGRDERLVRLLLQVRRGAILLILLAAWALYLWLGDLTSLSRIGYLSFGAVAQFAPALLLGLYWRHGNRKGVYLGLALGVSLWFITLLAESGLLAGSPLEALLAPPDWPAFRDLSLGAWCIFLSLLLNLLGYVAGSLLSRAAVSERLQAANFVGKPSRDTTALYQARVSVKELEMLAARFVGSSRVKRAFGRFAGERGGTLAPQMQASAELIAHTERLLAGVFGTSSARLVLASALQGRNMQLEEIATIVDEASDVFRFNRGLLQGAIEHMGQGISVVDRELKLVAWNRRYIELFHYPTGLIQVGRSIEEIIRYNAEQGLCGAGEIEAHVARRVAFMQRGSPHVSARERPDGRVIEMQGNPMPAGGFVMTFTDITPFRAAERVLREANEHLEARVAERTHELSELNRQLLSVNQQVERANHSKSRFLAAVSHDLTQPLNAAKLFTSSLLEMLPQAGEQARIARHIDDALGATEDLITDLLDISRLEAGKFKARKLDFALSDVFDNLKAEFGVLAQASDIQFSVVESRLAVYSDVRLLRRVLQNFLTNAFRYNPAGRVLLGCRRLGDKVRIEVWDNGPGIPIDKQEAIFDEFSRLDHSRTAREQGLGLGLAIARGISLVLGHPLSLRSWPEAGSVFAITLNLATRPVMPAQVAAPAPRDSQLEGVRILCIDNEDDILTAMHSLLGRWGCEVRCAQSLVQAEALITDGFQPQLVLSDYHLDDGKTGLQALHMIRLAHGNGIGGIIISADRKSELQAQIREHGYGYVSKPVKPLKLRALMNSLLLPVR
;
A
#
# COMPACT_ATOMS: atom_id res chain seq x y z
N MET A 1 -39.65 25.08 22.81
CA MET A 1 -39.68 23.68 22.32
C MET A 1 -39.33 23.53 20.83
N HIS A 2 -39.89 24.30 19.89
CA HIS A 2 -39.65 24.11 18.45
C HIS A 2 -38.20 24.37 17.96
N GLN A 3 -37.45 25.30 18.57
CA GLN A 3 -36.07 25.61 18.16
C GLN A 3 -35.04 24.54 18.55
N GLY A 4 -35.16 23.92 19.73
CA GLY A 4 -34.22 22.85 20.17
C GLY A 4 -34.29 21.60 19.29
N TRP A 5 -35.50 21.16 18.91
CA TRP A 5 -35.69 20.04 17.98
C TRP A 5 -35.16 20.36 16.57
N LEU A 6 -35.30 21.61 16.13
CA LEU A 6 -34.75 22.07 14.85
C LEU A 6 -33.21 22.00 14.84
N LEU A 7 -32.56 22.32 15.95
CA LEU A 7 -31.10 22.33 16.09
C LEU A 7 -30.49 20.92 16.14
N ILE A 8 -31.15 20.00 16.86
CA ILE A 8 -30.81 18.57 16.85
C ILE A 8 -31.04 17.99 15.45
N GLY A 9 -32.18 18.31 14.82
CA GLY A 9 -32.50 17.88 13.46
C GLY A 9 -31.50 18.36 12.42
N LEU A 10 -31.06 19.63 12.51
CA LEU A 10 -30.02 20.20 11.65
C LEU A 10 -28.67 19.50 11.83
N SER A 11 -28.29 19.21 13.07
CA SER A 11 -27.03 18.51 13.39
C SER A 11 -27.04 17.07 12.84
N LEU A 12 -28.16 16.36 12.99
CA LEU A 12 -28.34 15.02 12.42
C LEU A 12 -28.36 15.04 10.88
N ALA A 13 -29.02 16.01 10.26
CA ALA A 13 -29.03 16.18 8.82
C ALA A 13 -27.62 16.47 8.28
N TYR A 14 -26.83 17.28 8.98
CA TYR A 14 -25.44 17.56 8.64
C TYR A 14 -24.56 16.30 8.72
N LEU A 15 -24.63 15.55 9.83
CA LEU A 15 -23.92 14.27 9.97
C LEU A 15 -24.36 13.24 8.91
N GLY A 16 -25.66 13.19 8.59
CA GLY A 16 -26.21 12.37 7.52
C GLY A 16 -25.69 12.76 6.14
N LEU A 17 -25.54 14.06 5.87
CA LEU A 17 -24.93 14.57 4.63
C LEU A 17 -23.46 14.16 4.50
N LEU A 18 -22.67 14.28 5.58
CA LEU A 18 -21.27 13.81 5.59
C LEU A 18 -21.18 12.31 5.27
N PHE A 19 -22.09 11.51 5.85
CA PHE A 19 -22.17 10.07 5.57
C PHE A 19 -22.55 9.79 4.11
N LEU A 20 -23.52 10.52 3.57
CA LEU A 20 -23.92 10.38 2.17
C LEU A 20 -22.77 10.68 1.22
N ILE A 21 -22.03 11.77 1.46
CA ILE A 21 -20.86 12.16 0.66
C ILE A 21 -19.80 11.06 0.68
N ALA A 22 -19.47 10.52 1.87
CA ALA A 22 -18.52 9.42 1.99
C ALA A 22 -19.00 8.16 1.25
N PHE A 23 -20.27 7.80 1.41
CA PHE A 23 -20.86 6.62 0.76
C PHE A 23 -20.83 6.73 -0.77
N VAL A 24 -21.16 7.90 -1.32
CA VAL A 24 -21.10 8.16 -2.77
C VAL A 24 -19.66 8.10 -3.29
N ALA A 25 -18.71 8.66 -2.54
CA ALA A 25 -17.29 8.62 -2.90
C ALA A 25 -16.72 7.19 -2.92
N ASP A 26 -17.17 6.32 -2.01
CA ASP A 26 -16.75 4.92 -1.95
C ASP A 26 -17.34 4.04 -3.07
N LYS A 27 -18.50 4.39 -3.64
CA LYS A 27 -19.16 3.61 -4.71
C LYS A 27 -18.37 3.62 -6.03
N ASN A 28 -17.58 4.66 -6.29
CA ASN A 28 -16.81 4.86 -7.52
C ASN A 28 -15.34 4.39 -7.41
N LYS A 29 -15.09 3.16 -6.94
CA LYS A 29 -13.74 2.62 -6.67
C LYS A 29 -12.75 2.62 -7.85
N ARG A 30 -13.21 2.70 -9.12
CA ARG A 30 -12.35 2.51 -10.31
C ARG A 30 -11.95 3.79 -11.08
N ARG A 31 -12.50 4.97 -10.76
CA ARG A 31 -12.17 6.24 -11.46
C ARG A 31 -11.40 7.21 -10.56
N ARG A 32 -10.31 7.79 -11.08
CA ARG A 32 -9.58 8.91 -10.45
C ARG A 32 -10.52 10.11 -10.35
N LEU A 33 -10.63 10.72 -9.16
CA LEU A 33 -11.39 11.96 -8.99
C LEU A 33 -10.51 13.11 -9.48
N LYS A 34 -11.07 14.02 -10.27
CA LYS A 34 -10.39 15.28 -10.60
C LYS A 34 -10.18 16.04 -9.29
N GLY A 35 -8.96 16.49 -9.01
CA GLY A 35 -8.64 17.28 -7.80
C GLY A 35 -8.22 16.49 -6.55
N GLN A 36 -7.75 15.24 -6.67
CA GLN A 36 -7.24 14.46 -5.51
C GLN A 36 -6.21 15.19 -4.62
N PRO A 37 -5.20 15.92 -5.15
CA PRO A 37 -4.24 16.63 -4.31
C PRO A 37 -4.89 17.73 -3.46
N LEU A 38 -5.92 18.39 -3.98
CA LEU A 38 -6.69 19.42 -3.27
C LEU A 38 -7.48 18.77 -2.12
N LEU A 39 -8.18 17.67 -2.40
CA LEU A 39 -8.96 16.93 -1.39
C LEU A 39 -8.08 16.42 -0.25
N TYR A 40 -6.91 15.84 -0.57
CA TYR A 40 -5.94 15.43 0.43
C TYR A 40 -5.47 16.62 1.28
N SER A 41 -5.11 17.74 0.65
CA SER A 41 -4.64 18.93 1.36
C SER A 41 -5.71 19.51 2.30
N LEU A 42 -6.99 19.51 1.91
CA LEU A 42 -8.11 19.92 2.75
C LEU A 42 -8.41 18.90 3.87
N SER A 43 -8.16 17.61 3.64
CA SER A 43 -8.33 16.59 4.68
C SER A 43 -7.34 16.74 5.85
N LEU A 44 -6.16 17.32 5.62
CA LEU A 44 -5.20 17.66 6.68
C LEU A 44 -5.76 18.69 7.68
N ALA A 45 -6.75 19.50 7.27
CA ALA A 45 -7.45 20.42 8.16
C ALA A 45 -8.35 19.73 9.20
N VAL A 46 -8.36 18.39 9.29
CA VAL A 46 -8.76 17.68 10.52
C VAL A 46 -7.88 18.03 11.73
N TYR A 47 -6.74 18.70 11.51
CA TYR A 47 -5.97 19.35 12.57
C TYR A 47 -6.75 20.47 13.26
N CYS A 48 -7.60 21.18 12.52
CA CYS A 48 -8.47 22.23 13.06
C CYS A 48 -9.71 21.60 13.70
N THR A 49 -9.68 21.55 15.03
CA THR A 49 -10.70 20.95 15.89
C THR A 49 -11.56 22.03 16.55
N SER A 50 -12.52 21.64 17.41
CA SER A 50 -13.28 22.61 18.19
C SER A 50 -12.39 23.50 19.07
N TRP A 51 -11.20 23.03 19.44
CA TRP A 51 -10.25 23.84 20.19
C TRP A 51 -9.70 25.01 19.36
N THR A 52 -9.31 24.77 18.10
CA THR A 52 -8.89 25.84 17.18
C THR A 52 -10.03 26.75 16.74
N PHE A 53 -11.28 26.30 16.90
CA PHE A 53 -12.44 27.09 16.56
C PHE A 53 -12.87 27.97 17.75
N PHE A 54 -13.01 27.39 18.95
CA PHE A 54 -13.51 28.06 20.15
C PHE A 54 -12.38 28.52 21.09
N GLY A 55 -11.53 27.58 21.51
CA GLY A 55 -10.55 27.86 22.56
C GLY A 55 -9.42 28.81 22.15
N THR A 56 -9.03 28.88 20.86
CA THR A 56 -8.02 29.88 20.44
C THR A 56 -8.56 31.30 20.46
N VAL A 57 -9.87 31.48 20.28
CA VAL A 57 -10.53 32.78 20.46
C VAL A 57 -10.55 33.16 21.95
N GLY A 58 -10.86 32.19 22.83
CA GLY A 58 -10.75 32.36 24.28
C GLY A 58 -9.34 32.77 24.72
N GLN A 59 -8.32 32.04 24.27
CA GLN A 59 -6.91 32.36 24.53
C GLN A 59 -6.50 33.74 24.04
N ALA A 60 -6.90 34.13 22.83
CA ALA A 60 -6.59 35.42 22.25
C ALA A 60 -7.19 36.60 23.04
N SER A 61 -8.30 36.37 23.77
CA SER A 61 -8.93 37.39 24.60
C SER A 61 -8.17 37.66 25.91
N GLU A 62 -7.44 36.65 26.39
CA GLU A 62 -6.53 36.75 27.54
C GLU A 62 -5.16 37.29 27.12
N SER A 63 -4.57 36.73 26.07
CA SER A 63 -3.26 37.14 25.54
C SER A 63 -3.22 37.01 24.00
N PRO A 64 -2.91 38.10 23.26
CA PRO A 64 -2.87 38.09 21.79
C PRO A 64 -1.92 37.06 21.17
N TRP A 65 -0.84 36.70 21.87
CA TRP A 65 0.19 35.80 21.37
C TRP A 65 -0.08 34.32 21.69
N SER A 66 -0.89 34.04 22.70
CA SER A 66 -1.25 32.67 23.14
C SER A 66 -1.76 31.73 22.03
N PRO A 67 -2.63 32.16 21.08
CA PRO A 67 -3.12 31.26 20.02
C PRO A 67 -2.09 31.01 18.91
N VAL A 68 -1.03 31.80 18.77
CA VAL A 68 -0.11 31.71 17.62
C VAL A 68 0.56 30.34 17.46
N PRO A 69 1.05 29.66 18.51
CA PRO A 69 1.76 28.40 18.40
C PRO A 69 0.99 27.28 17.69
N ILE A 70 -0.34 27.22 17.90
CA ILE A 70 -1.18 26.15 17.34
C ILE A 70 -1.29 26.24 15.81
N TYR A 71 -1.16 27.45 15.26
CA TYR A 71 -1.18 27.70 13.82
C TYR A 71 0.22 27.70 13.24
N LEU A 72 1.16 28.38 13.91
CA LEU A 72 2.54 28.54 13.44
C LEU A 72 3.29 27.21 13.38
N GLY A 73 3.17 26.35 14.40
CA GLY A 73 3.88 25.07 14.45
C GLY A 73 3.64 24.20 13.20
N PRO A 74 2.38 23.86 12.87
CA PRO A 74 2.06 23.14 11.65
C PRO A 74 2.51 23.84 10.36
N MET A 75 2.38 25.17 10.26
CA MET A 75 2.87 25.93 9.11
C MET A 75 4.37 25.72 8.89
N LEU A 76 5.18 25.79 9.96
CA LEU A 76 6.63 25.58 9.89
C LEU A 76 6.97 24.15 9.43
N VAL A 77 6.27 23.15 9.95
CA VAL A 77 6.48 21.74 9.56
C VAL A 77 6.16 21.52 8.07
N PHE A 78 5.07 22.10 7.55
CA PHE A 78 4.70 21.91 6.14
C PHE A 78 5.53 22.77 5.18
N LEU A 79 5.88 24.00 5.54
CA LEU A 79 6.67 24.91 4.67
C LEU A 79 8.15 24.52 4.61
N PHE A 80 8.76 24.26 5.77
CA PHE A 80 10.20 24.01 5.93
C PHE A 80 10.51 22.54 6.19
N GLY A 81 9.68 21.85 6.98
CA GLY A 81 9.84 20.43 7.34
C GLY A 81 9.32 19.43 6.30
N TRP A 82 8.91 19.85 5.10
CA TRP A 82 8.30 18.94 4.10
C TRP A 82 9.19 17.76 3.71
N ARG A 83 10.52 17.90 3.75
CA ARG A 83 11.47 16.81 3.45
C ARG A 83 11.40 15.70 4.49
N LEU A 84 11.19 16.05 5.76
CA LEU A 84 10.99 15.11 6.84
C LEU A 84 9.68 14.33 6.62
N LEU A 85 8.58 15.04 6.31
CA LEU A 85 7.28 14.41 6.00
C LEU A 85 7.38 13.47 4.79
N ALA A 86 8.06 13.91 3.72
CA ALA A 86 8.26 13.09 2.52
C ALA A 86 9.02 11.80 2.84
N ARG A 87 10.06 11.89 3.69
CA ARG A 87 10.84 10.72 4.14
C ARG A 87 10.00 9.79 4.99
N LEU A 88 9.18 10.33 5.89
CA LEU A 88 8.28 9.58 6.76
C LEU A 88 7.24 8.82 5.94
N ILE A 89 6.58 9.48 4.97
CA ILE A 89 5.62 8.86 4.03
C ILE A 89 6.28 7.75 3.21
N LEU A 90 7.48 8.02 2.68
CA LEU A 90 8.20 7.05 1.85
C LEU A 90 8.60 5.81 2.64
N VAL A 91 9.08 5.97 3.88
CA VAL A 91 9.41 4.84 4.76
C VAL A 91 8.15 4.09 5.16
N ALA A 92 7.09 4.78 5.57
CA ALA A 92 5.83 4.16 5.95
C ALA A 92 5.22 3.32 4.82
N LYS A 93 5.28 3.81 3.58
CA LYS A 93 4.81 3.07 2.40
C LYS A 93 5.66 1.84 2.09
N ARG A 94 6.99 1.93 2.24
CA ARG A 94 7.90 0.81 2.01
C ARG A 94 7.73 -0.30 3.04
N GLU A 95 7.57 0.09 4.29
CA GLU A 95 7.40 -0.80 5.43
C GLU A 95 5.91 -1.02 5.76
N HIS A 96 4.95 -0.76 4.86
CA HIS A 96 3.52 -1.04 5.06
C HIS A 96 2.94 -0.66 6.44
N ILE A 97 3.34 0.50 6.93
CA ILE A 97 3.00 0.96 8.27
C ILE A 97 1.53 1.39 8.33
N THR A 98 0.83 0.91 9.34
CA THR A 98 -0.60 1.20 9.55
C THR A 98 -0.89 2.21 10.65
N SER A 99 0.05 2.42 11.58
CA SER A 99 -0.10 3.34 12.71
C SER A 99 1.25 3.93 13.13
N ILE A 100 1.23 4.98 13.97
CA ILE A 100 2.46 5.54 14.54
C ILE A 100 3.18 4.55 15.48
N ALA A 101 2.43 3.73 16.22
CA ALA A 101 3.00 2.69 17.08
C ALA A 101 3.73 1.63 16.24
N ASP A 102 3.12 1.22 15.13
CA ASP A 102 3.72 0.31 14.14
C ASP A 102 4.98 0.95 13.53
N PHE A 103 4.97 2.25 13.20
CA PHE A 103 6.15 2.96 12.68
C PHE A 103 7.36 2.88 13.63
N ILE A 104 7.15 3.24 14.89
CA ILE A 104 8.21 3.24 15.90
C ILE A 104 8.64 1.80 16.19
N ALA A 105 7.70 0.88 16.37
CA ALA A 105 8.02 -0.53 16.57
C ALA A 105 8.85 -1.10 15.42
N ALA A 106 8.49 -0.81 14.17
CA ALA A 106 9.22 -1.25 12.98
C ALA A 106 10.66 -0.76 12.98
N ARG A 107 10.90 0.52 13.31
CA ARG A 107 12.25 1.08 13.41
C ARG A 107 13.12 0.39 14.46
N TYR A 108 12.55 0.06 15.62
CA TYR A 108 13.26 -0.50 16.76
C TYR A 108 13.09 -2.02 16.88
N GLY A 109 13.30 -2.73 15.76
CA GLY A 109 13.38 -4.19 15.74
C GLY A 109 12.02 -4.90 15.65
N LYS A 110 10.97 -4.23 15.17
CA LYS A 110 9.58 -4.75 15.08
C LYS A 110 9.06 -5.27 16.43
N SER A 111 9.40 -4.58 17.52
CA SER A 111 9.07 -4.99 18.90
C SER A 111 7.60 -4.76 19.25
N GLN A 112 6.83 -5.84 19.43
CA GLN A 112 5.40 -5.74 19.78
C GLN A 112 5.16 -5.06 21.14
N ARG A 113 6.00 -5.33 22.14
CA ARG A 113 5.89 -4.68 23.46
C ARG A 113 6.01 -3.16 23.36
N LEU A 114 6.83 -2.68 22.42
CA LEU A 114 7.00 -1.25 22.20
C LEU A 114 5.76 -0.64 21.55
N ALA A 115 5.19 -1.32 20.54
CA ALA A 115 3.93 -0.91 19.91
C ALA A 115 2.77 -0.81 20.94
N MET A 116 2.68 -1.78 21.86
CA MET A 116 1.68 -1.78 22.94
C MET A 116 1.85 -0.56 23.87
N VAL A 117 3.08 -0.28 24.33
CA VAL A 117 3.36 0.85 25.21
C VAL A 117 3.00 2.18 24.55
N ILE A 118 3.40 2.36 23.29
CA ILE A 118 3.08 3.58 22.53
C ILE A 118 1.58 3.73 22.34
N SER A 119 0.88 2.64 22.04
CA SER A 119 -0.57 2.65 21.89
C SER A 119 -1.30 3.02 23.18
N LEU A 120 -0.86 2.50 24.33
CA LEU A 120 -1.43 2.85 25.63
C LEU A 120 -1.21 4.33 25.97
N ILE A 121 0.01 4.83 25.76
CA ILE A 121 0.33 6.25 25.96
C ILE A 121 -0.51 7.13 25.03
N ALA A 122 -0.69 6.72 23.77
CA ALA A 122 -1.50 7.47 22.80
C ALA A 122 -2.97 7.55 23.21
N ILE A 123 -3.55 6.45 23.72
CA ILE A 123 -4.92 6.43 24.25
C ILE A 123 -5.03 7.37 25.46
N MET A 124 -4.12 7.25 26.42
CA MET A 124 -4.11 8.08 27.63
C MET A 124 -3.96 9.57 27.30
N GLY A 125 -3.06 9.94 26.39
CA GLY A 125 -2.82 11.34 26.00
C GLY A 125 -3.96 11.97 25.21
N ILE A 126 -4.67 11.19 24.39
CA ILE A 126 -5.77 11.68 23.55
C ILE A 126 -7.11 11.72 24.28
N LEU A 127 -7.30 10.91 25.33
CA LEU A 127 -8.58 10.84 26.03
C LEU A 127 -9.06 12.20 26.58
N PRO A 128 -8.22 13.02 27.26
CA PRO A 128 -8.62 14.38 27.67
C PRO A 128 -8.94 15.30 26.48
N TYR A 129 -8.29 15.06 25.35
CA TYR A 129 -8.56 15.82 24.13
C TYR A 129 -9.89 15.44 23.47
N LEU A 130 -10.39 14.20 23.66
CA LEU A 130 -11.74 13.80 23.25
C LEU A 130 -12.81 14.40 24.17
N VAL A 131 -12.54 14.45 25.48
CA VAL A 131 -13.39 15.17 26.47
C VAL A 131 -13.61 16.61 26.02
N LEU A 132 -12.52 17.27 25.58
CA LEU A 132 -12.56 18.63 25.08
C LEU A 132 -13.53 18.84 23.91
N GLN A 133 -13.58 17.89 22.98
CA GLN A 133 -14.49 17.96 21.83
C GLN A 133 -15.95 17.76 22.25
N LEU A 134 -16.20 16.84 23.18
CA LEU A 134 -17.53 16.61 23.74
C LEU A 134 -18.03 17.86 24.48
N LYS A 135 -17.19 18.46 25.34
CA LYS A 135 -17.51 19.69 26.07
C LYS A 135 -17.88 20.82 25.11
N ALA A 136 -17.11 21.02 24.04
CA ALA A 136 -17.42 22.05 23.04
C ALA A 136 -18.80 21.88 22.37
N ILE A 137 -19.19 20.64 22.00
CA ILE A 137 -20.50 20.38 21.40
C ILE A 137 -21.62 20.61 22.44
N VAL A 138 -21.45 20.06 23.65
CA VAL A 138 -22.46 20.14 24.72
C VAL A 138 -22.68 21.58 25.16
N THR A 139 -21.61 22.33 25.44
CA THR A 139 -21.71 23.75 25.81
C THR A 139 -22.35 24.59 24.70
N GLY A 140 -22.03 24.32 23.43
CA GLY A 140 -22.67 24.99 22.30
C GLY A 140 -24.17 24.70 22.20
N LEU A 141 -24.59 23.45 22.46
CA LEU A 141 -26.00 23.06 22.52
C LEU A 141 -26.72 23.73 23.69
N ASP A 142 -26.14 23.70 24.88
CA ASP A 142 -26.72 24.29 26.08
C ASP A 142 -26.96 25.79 25.92
N LEU A 143 -25.99 26.52 25.35
CA LEU A 143 -26.13 27.97 25.09
C LEU A 143 -27.29 28.30 24.15
N LEU A 144 -27.47 27.52 23.08
CA LEU A 144 -28.54 27.77 22.11
C LEU A 144 -29.90 27.25 22.58
N MET A 145 -29.93 26.24 23.46
CA MET A 145 -31.16 25.71 24.04
C MET A 145 -31.70 26.58 25.19
N ALA A 146 -30.82 27.22 25.98
CA ALA A 146 -31.18 28.05 27.13
C ALA A 146 -32.13 29.22 26.80
N ASN A 147 -32.05 29.78 25.58
CA ASN A 147 -32.95 30.86 25.14
C ASN A 147 -34.34 30.37 24.68
N SER A 148 -34.58 29.06 24.60
CA SER A 148 -35.78 28.48 23.95
C SER A 148 -36.77 27.77 24.88
N VAL A 149 -36.48 27.75 26.20
CA VAL A 149 -37.30 27.11 27.24
C VAL A 149 -37.51 28.06 28.43
N PRO A 150 -38.75 28.45 28.76
CA PRO A 150 -39.03 29.24 29.96
C PRO A 150 -38.66 28.46 31.23
N VAL A 151 -38.18 29.17 32.25
CA VAL A 151 -37.54 28.72 33.50
C VAL A 151 -38.42 27.83 34.43
N GLY A 152 -39.53 27.25 33.95
CA GLY A 152 -40.53 26.58 34.78
C GLY A 152 -40.71 25.06 34.65
N THR A 153 -40.14 24.37 33.64
CA THR A 153 -40.52 22.95 33.35
C THR A 153 -39.40 21.93 33.30
N LEU A 154 -38.17 22.29 33.67
CA LEU A 154 -37.08 21.33 33.87
C LEU A 154 -36.42 21.64 35.21
N GLY A 155 -36.74 20.84 36.22
CA GLY A 155 -36.13 20.94 37.54
C GLY A 155 -34.60 20.93 37.45
N SER A 156 -33.99 21.76 38.30
CA SER A 156 -32.57 21.81 38.61
C SER A 156 -31.86 20.47 38.45
N THR A 157 -31.08 20.25 37.39
CA THR A 157 -30.35 18.98 37.24
C THR A 157 -29.04 19.12 36.46
N ALA A 158 -27.92 19.03 37.18
CA ALA A 158 -26.62 18.60 36.64
C ALA A 158 -26.68 17.26 35.86
N GLY A 159 -27.81 16.53 35.94
CA GLY A 159 -28.09 15.34 35.12
C GLY A 159 -28.47 15.62 33.66
N SER A 160 -28.87 16.85 33.30
CA SER A 160 -29.26 17.18 31.91
C SER A 160 -28.06 17.29 30.95
N SER A 161 -27.00 18.00 31.35
CA SER A 161 -25.76 18.14 30.56
C SER A 161 -25.00 16.81 30.45
N ALA A 162 -24.99 16.00 31.52
CA ALA A 162 -24.41 14.66 31.52
C ALA A 162 -25.14 13.70 30.54
N GLY A 163 -26.47 13.78 30.48
CA GLY A 163 -27.29 13.02 29.54
C GLY A 163 -27.10 13.46 28.08
N LEU A 164 -27.01 14.78 27.84
CA LEU A 164 -26.67 15.33 26.52
C LEU A 164 -25.28 14.88 26.06
N ALA A 165 -24.27 14.94 26.94
CA ALA A 165 -22.92 14.47 26.65
C ALA A 165 -22.88 12.97 26.29
N LEU A 166 -23.64 12.13 27.01
CA LEU A 166 -23.76 10.71 26.69
C LEU A 166 -24.41 10.49 25.32
N GLY A 167 -25.51 11.21 25.03
CA GLY A 167 -26.20 11.15 23.75
C GLY A 167 -25.30 11.53 22.57
N VAL A 168 -24.52 12.61 22.71
CA VAL A 168 -23.52 13.04 21.72
C VAL A 168 -22.42 11.98 21.56
N ALA A 169 -21.88 11.44 22.66
CA ALA A 169 -20.84 10.40 22.60
C ALA A 169 -21.33 9.13 21.89
N LEU A 170 -22.55 8.66 22.18
CA LEU A 170 -23.16 7.50 21.52
C LEU A 170 -23.44 7.76 20.03
N LEU A 171 -23.92 8.95 19.68
CA LEU A 171 -24.14 9.35 18.29
C LEU A 171 -22.81 9.34 17.50
N LEU A 172 -21.76 9.96 18.07
CA LEU A 172 -20.43 9.96 17.48
C LEU A 172 -19.84 8.55 17.39
N ALA A 173 -20.11 7.67 18.35
CA ALA A 173 -19.70 6.27 18.30
C ALA A 173 -20.39 5.53 17.16
N LEU A 174 -21.70 5.69 17.00
CA LEU A 174 -22.47 5.10 15.92
C LEU A 174 -21.94 5.54 14.55
N PHE A 175 -21.74 6.84 14.35
CA PHE A 175 -21.16 7.36 13.11
C PHE A 175 -19.74 6.83 12.89
N SER A 176 -18.87 6.87 13.91
CA SER A 176 -17.50 6.36 13.79
C SER A 176 -17.45 4.87 13.41
N ILE A 177 -18.36 4.05 13.94
CA ILE A 177 -18.50 2.64 13.58
C ILE A 177 -18.97 2.47 12.13
N LEU A 178 -19.98 3.24 11.71
CA LEU A 178 -20.54 3.22 10.34
C LEU A 178 -19.50 3.63 9.28
N PHE A 179 -18.64 4.60 9.60
CA PHE A 179 -17.56 5.08 8.74
C PHE A 179 -16.33 4.15 8.74
N GLY A 180 -15.85 3.75 9.91
CA GLY A 180 -14.49 3.19 10.07
C GLY A 180 -14.36 1.66 10.08
N THR A 181 -15.46 0.90 10.13
CA THR A 181 -15.40 -0.58 10.31
C THR A 181 -16.07 -1.38 9.19
N ARG A 182 -16.14 -0.77 7.99
CA ARG A 182 -16.89 -1.31 6.85
C ARG A 182 -16.04 -2.21 5.93
N ASN A 183 -14.73 -2.01 5.88
CA ASN A 183 -13.78 -2.85 5.12
C ASN A 183 -12.72 -3.46 6.06
N LEU A 184 -12.22 -4.64 5.71
CA LEU A 184 -11.31 -5.45 6.53
C LEU A 184 -9.85 -5.02 6.46
N ASP A 185 -9.41 -4.46 5.32
CA ASP A 185 -8.05 -4.00 5.14
C ASP A 185 -7.85 -2.64 5.80
N ALA A 186 -7.01 -2.60 6.84
CA ALA A 186 -6.55 -1.33 7.43
C ALA A 186 -5.65 -0.52 6.47
N THR A 187 -5.17 -1.14 5.39
CA THR A 187 -4.38 -0.50 4.32
C THR A 187 -5.20 -0.15 3.07
N GLU A 188 -6.49 -0.49 3.03
CA GLU A 188 -7.38 0.01 1.97
C GLU A 188 -7.75 1.46 2.30
N HIS A 189 -7.17 2.39 1.54
CA HIS A 189 -7.41 3.82 1.64
C HIS A 189 -8.90 4.16 1.74
N HIS A 190 -9.28 4.88 2.79
CA HIS A 190 -10.67 5.27 3.04
C HIS A 190 -11.00 6.52 2.22
N ARG A 191 -11.19 6.33 0.91
CA ARG A 191 -11.47 7.42 -0.01
C ARG A 191 -12.71 8.23 0.40
N GLY A 192 -13.78 7.58 0.85
CA GLY A 192 -14.97 8.23 1.37
C GLY A 192 -14.69 9.09 2.60
N MET A 193 -13.84 8.62 3.52
CA MET A 193 -13.44 9.37 4.71
C MET A 193 -12.67 10.65 4.34
N VAL A 194 -11.68 10.57 3.45
CA VAL A 194 -10.87 11.73 3.02
C VAL A 194 -11.75 12.81 2.37
N VAL A 195 -12.72 12.42 1.53
CA VAL A 195 -13.64 13.35 0.87
C VAL A 195 -14.59 14.01 1.88
N ALA A 196 -15.13 13.25 2.84
CA ALA A 196 -15.99 13.81 3.89
C ALA A 196 -15.25 14.83 4.75
N ILE A 197 -14.02 14.52 5.19
CA ILE A 197 -13.18 15.45 5.97
C ILE A 197 -12.86 16.71 5.14
N ALA A 198 -12.53 16.55 3.85
CA ALA A 198 -12.24 17.69 2.99
C ALA A 198 -13.44 18.64 2.86
N PHE A 199 -14.65 18.10 2.70
CA PHE A 199 -15.89 18.87 2.68
C PHE A 199 -16.15 19.55 4.03
N GLU A 200 -16.02 18.81 5.12
CA GLU A 200 -16.17 19.29 6.49
C GLU A 200 -15.21 20.47 6.78
N SER A 201 -13.95 20.38 6.36
CA SER A 201 -12.96 21.46 6.49
C SER A 201 -13.35 22.73 5.71
N VAL A 202 -13.99 22.60 4.54
CA VAL A 202 -14.53 23.77 3.81
C VAL A 202 -15.65 24.43 4.61
N VAL A 203 -16.56 23.65 5.19
CA VAL A 203 -17.65 24.16 6.04
C VAL A 203 -17.07 24.89 7.26
N LYS A 204 -16.06 24.33 7.92
CA LYS A 204 -15.37 24.99 9.06
C LYS A 204 -14.80 26.33 8.67
N LEU A 205 -14.04 26.37 7.58
CA LEU A 205 -13.37 27.60 7.13
C LEU A 205 -14.37 28.69 6.78
N LEU A 206 -15.42 28.36 6.02
CA LEU A 206 -16.46 29.32 5.65
C LEU A 206 -17.25 29.82 6.85
N ALA A 207 -17.60 28.93 7.79
CA ALA A 207 -18.28 29.33 9.01
C ALA A 207 -17.41 30.25 9.87
N PHE A 208 -16.13 29.91 10.07
CA PHE A 208 -15.21 30.70 10.88
C PHE A 208 -14.92 32.07 10.25
N MET A 209 -14.67 32.11 8.94
CA MET A 209 -14.47 33.37 8.21
C MET A 209 -15.75 34.23 8.20
N GLY A 210 -16.93 33.62 8.10
CA GLY A 210 -18.21 34.34 8.17
C GLY A 210 -18.41 35.03 9.52
N VAL A 211 -18.21 34.29 10.61
CA VAL A 211 -18.34 34.82 11.98
C VAL A 211 -17.22 35.84 12.29
N GLY A 212 -16.00 35.59 11.82
CA GLY A 212 -14.89 36.53 11.98
C GLY A 212 -15.04 37.80 11.16
N GLY A 213 -15.56 37.70 9.94
CA GLY A 213 -15.93 38.85 9.13
C GLY A 213 -17.04 39.68 9.79
N PHE A 214 -18.01 39.02 10.42
CA PHE A 214 -19.03 39.69 11.24
C PHE A 214 -18.43 40.44 12.44
N ALA A 215 -17.50 39.82 13.17
CA ALA A 215 -16.81 40.48 14.29
C ALA A 215 -15.99 41.70 13.83
N LEU A 216 -15.29 41.58 12.70
CA LEU A 216 -14.52 42.69 12.11
C LEU A 216 -15.45 43.83 11.66
N TRP A 217 -16.55 43.50 10.98
CA TRP A 217 -17.58 44.47 10.59
C TRP A 217 -18.17 45.17 11.81
N LEU A 218 -18.45 44.42 12.90
CA LEU A 218 -18.94 44.97 14.15
C LEU A 218 -17.98 46.02 14.71
N ILE A 219 -16.67 45.73 14.80
CA ILE A 219 -15.65 46.68 15.27
C ILE A 219 -15.61 47.93 14.39
N ILE A 220 -15.59 47.76 13.06
CA ILE A 220 -15.51 48.88 12.10
C ILE A 220 -16.76 49.76 12.14
N SER A 221 -17.93 49.17 12.40
CA SER A 221 -19.23 49.87 12.44
C SER A 221 -19.41 50.77 13.68
N LYS A 222 -18.59 50.61 14.72
CA LYS A 222 -18.72 51.41 15.95
C LYS A 222 -18.08 52.80 15.80
N PRO A 223 -18.56 53.80 16.58
CA PRO A 223 -18.01 55.16 16.56
C PRO A 223 -16.50 55.19 16.81
N SER A 224 -15.82 56.17 16.20
CA SER A 224 -14.35 56.32 16.28
C SER A 224 -13.75 56.22 17.69
N PRO A 225 -14.31 56.83 18.77
CA PRO A 225 -13.69 56.75 20.09
C PRO A 225 -13.70 55.34 20.70
N VAL A 226 -14.76 54.55 20.47
CA VAL A 226 -14.83 53.15 20.93
C VAL A 226 -13.86 52.29 20.11
N ARG A 227 -13.74 52.57 18.82
CA ARG A 227 -12.82 51.85 17.92
C ARG A 227 -11.35 52.12 18.26
N SER A 228 -10.98 53.37 18.53
CA SER A 228 -9.60 53.72 18.91
C SER A 228 -9.22 53.07 20.23
N GLN A 229 -10.10 53.11 21.23
CA GLN A 229 -9.85 52.46 22.52
C GLN A 229 -9.58 50.95 22.37
N VAL A 230 -10.43 50.22 21.63
CA VAL A 230 -10.24 48.78 21.41
C VAL A 230 -8.95 48.48 20.63
N THR A 231 -8.53 49.39 19.73
CA THR A 231 -7.31 49.23 18.94
C THR A 231 -6.07 49.50 19.80
N ASP A 232 -6.09 50.53 20.62
CA ASP A 232 -4.98 50.92 21.50
C ASP A 232 -4.77 49.86 22.60
N ASP A 233 -5.85 49.39 23.25
CA ASP A 233 -5.81 48.30 24.23
C ASP A 233 -5.20 47.01 23.65
N PHE A 234 -5.48 46.74 22.37
CA PHE A 234 -4.89 45.60 21.66
C PHE A 234 -3.40 45.82 21.36
N LEU A 235 -3.02 47.00 20.87
CA LEU A 235 -1.62 47.32 20.57
C LEU A 235 -0.75 47.28 21.82
N ASP A 236 -1.25 47.79 22.95
CA ASP A 236 -0.57 47.72 24.24
C ASP A 236 -0.36 46.27 24.69
N ALA A 237 -1.40 45.43 24.56
CA ALA A 237 -1.31 44.01 24.86
C ALA A 237 -0.36 43.24 23.92
N VAL A 238 -0.21 43.68 22.67
CA VAL A 238 0.72 43.08 21.69
C VAL A 238 2.17 43.48 21.98
N VAL A 239 2.41 44.71 22.43
CA VAL A 239 3.76 45.23 22.73
C VAL A 239 4.29 44.75 24.08
N ALA A 240 3.41 44.41 25.03
CA ALA A 240 3.75 43.91 26.37
C ALA A 240 4.30 42.46 26.37
N VAL A 241 5.41 42.22 25.67
CA VAL A 241 6.06 40.90 25.55
C VAL A 241 7.25 40.80 26.52
N THR A 242 7.19 39.86 27.46
CA THR A 242 8.32 39.54 28.36
C THR A 242 9.21 38.44 27.79
N PRO A 243 10.48 38.32 28.21
CA PRO A 243 11.36 37.22 27.79
C PRO A 243 10.79 35.82 28.06
N GLY A 244 10.10 35.63 29.20
CA GLY A 244 9.47 34.35 29.51
C GLY A 244 8.27 34.03 28.60
N SER A 245 7.47 35.03 28.21
CA SER A 245 6.37 34.83 27.25
C SER A 245 6.85 34.40 25.86
N LEU A 246 8.01 34.89 25.41
CA LEU A 246 8.66 34.44 24.17
C LEU A 246 9.13 32.99 24.27
N LEU A 247 9.68 32.59 25.42
CA LEU A 247 10.12 31.22 25.65
C LEU A 247 8.93 30.26 25.72
N GLU A 248 7.85 30.64 26.39
CA GLU A 248 6.60 29.88 26.43
C GLU A 248 6.00 29.71 25.02
N LEU A 249 5.96 30.78 24.22
CA LEU A 249 5.56 30.74 22.82
C LEU A 249 6.42 29.74 22.02
N ALA A 250 7.73 29.73 22.22
CA ALA A 250 8.64 28.81 21.55
C ALA A 250 8.40 27.35 21.97
N ILE A 251 8.18 27.09 23.27
CA ILE A 251 7.87 25.75 23.79
C ILE A 251 6.57 25.23 23.19
N TYR A 252 5.49 26.00 23.25
CA TYR A 252 4.22 25.57 22.67
C TYR A 252 4.27 25.44 21.15
N THR A 253 5.10 26.22 20.46
CA THR A 253 5.30 26.08 19.02
C THR A 253 6.00 24.76 18.71
N LEU A 254 7.04 24.41 19.46
CA LEU A 254 7.71 23.11 19.36
C LEU A 254 6.75 21.95 19.64
N VAL A 255 5.92 22.07 20.68
CA VAL A 255 4.90 21.06 21.02
C VAL A 255 3.90 20.91 19.87
N ALA A 256 3.42 22.01 19.27
CA ALA A 256 2.52 21.97 18.11
C ALA A 256 3.18 21.36 16.86
N MET A 257 4.46 21.64 16.61
CA MET A 257 5.25 21.00 15.55
C MET A 257 5.38 19.49 15.77
N CYS A 258 5.61 19.05 17.00
CA CYS A 258 5.63 17.63 17.34
C CYS A 258 4.24 16.99 17.19
N ALA A 259 3.19 17.67 17.66
CA ALA A 259 1.82 17.15 17.64
C ALA A 259 1.28 16.95 16.22
N VAL A 260 1.53 17.86 15.28
CA VAL A 260 1.05 17.69 13.88
C VAL A 260 1.65 16.44 13.22
N ILE A 261 2.83 15.99 13.66
CA ILE A 261 3.48 14.78 13.15
C ILE A 261 3.05 13.54 13.96
N CYS A 262 3.00 13.66 15.29
CA CYS A 262 2.91 12.51 16.19
C CYS A 262 1.47 12.14 16.58
N LEU A 263 0.48 13.03 16.40
CA LEU A 263 -0.92 12.70 16.68
C LEU A 263 -1.37 11.53 15.83
N PRO A 264 -1.86 10.41 16.42
CA PRO A 264 -2.29 9.24 15.65
C PRO A 264 -3.24 9.56 14.50
N ARG A 265 -4.21 10.46 14.72
CA ARG A 265 -5.12 10.92 13.66
C ARG A 265 -4.39 11.67 12.54
N GLN A 266 -3.43 12.53 12.88
CA GLN A 266 -2.66 13.31 11.90
C GLN A 266 -1.67 12.44 11.16
N PHE A 267 -1.01 11.53 11.86
CA PHE A 267 -0.15 10.52 11.25
C PHE A 267 -0.95 9.66 10.28
N HIS A 268 -2.13 9.20 10.66
CA HIS A 268 -3.00 8.41 9.77
C HIS A 268 -3.36 9.19 8.49
N VAL A 269 -3.87 10.42 8.60
CA VAL A 269 -4.26 11.21 7.41
C VAL A 269 -3.05 11.67 6.58
N THR A 270 -1.97 12.12 7.22
CA THR A 270 -0.78 12.64 6.53
C THR A 270 0.02 11.52 5.86
N VAL A 271 0.15 10.36 6.54
CA VAL A 271 1.11 9.32 6.18
C VAL A 271 0.43 8.12 5.53
N VAL A 272 -0.58 7.57 6.20
CA VAL A 272 -1.23 6.31 5.80
C VAL A 272 -2.18 6.55 4.62
N GLU A 273 -2.97 7.64 4.65
CA GLU A 273 -3.94 7.98 3.59
C GLU A 273 -3.32 8.72 2.39
N ASN A 274 -2.02 9.01 2.41
CA ASN A 274 -1.34 9.63 1.28
C ASN A 274 -1.25 8.64 0.12
N ASN A 275 -1.80 8.98 -1.05
CA ASN A 275 -1.76 8.09 -2.21
C ASN A 275 -0.51 8.32 -3.07
N GLN A 276 -0.13 9.58 -3.32
CA GLN A 276 0.95 9.94 -4.25
C GLN A 276 1.92 10.95 -3.64
N GLY A 277 3.19 10.91 -4.09
CA GLY A 277 4.19 11.90 -3.69
C GLY A 277 3.82 13.35 -4.09
N GLN A 278 2.99 13.53 -5.12
CA GLN A 278 2.52 14.85 -5.55
C GLN A 278 1.51 15.48 -4.57
N ASP A 279 0.81 14.68 -3.77
CA ASP A 279 -0.21 15.18 -2.83
C ASP A 279 0.44 16.06 -1.74
N LEU A 280 1.65 15.70 -1.28
CA LEU A 280 2.41 16.48 -0.30
C LEU A 280 2.90 17.83 -0.86
N HIS A 281 3.19 17.90 -2.17
CA HIS A 281 3.62 19.15 -2.81
C HIS A 281 2.53 20.22 -2.80
N TRP A 282 1.27 19.82 -2.98
CA TRP A 282 0.12 20.73 -2.84
C TRP A 282 -0.15 21.07 -1.37
N ALA A 283 -0.10 20.06 -0.50
CA ALA A 283 -0.34 20.23 0.93
C ALA A 283 0.64 21.23 1.57
N ARG A 284 1.89 21.27 1.11
CA ARG A 284 2.91 22.24 1.54
C ARG A 284 2.44 23.68 1.51
N TRP A 285 1.59 24.07 0.56
CA TRP A 285 1.14 25.45 0.41
C TRP A 285 -0.31 25.63 0.86
N LEU A 286 -1.19 24.70 0.48
CA LEU A 286 -2.61 24.86 0.75
C LEU A 286 -2.97 24.71 2.23
N PHE A 287 -2.33 23.79 2.95
CA PHE A 287 -2.63 23.57 4.37
C PHE A 287 -2.15 24.76 5.24
N PRO A 288 -0.93 25.31 5.06
CA PRO A 288 -0.54 26.55 5.71
C PRO A 288 -1.44 27.75 5.35
N LEU A 289 -1.88 27.87 4.09
CA LEU A 289 -2.81 28.92 3.68
C LEU A 289 -4.16 28.79 4.42
N TYR A 290 -4.69 27.57 4.55
CA TYR A 290 -5.89 27.30 5.33
C TYR A 290 -5.74 27.76 6.79
N LEU A 291 -4.62 27.40 7.43
CA LEU A 291 -4.33 27.78 8.81
C LEU A 291 -4.17 29.30 8.96
N PHE A 292 -3.58 29.97 7.97
CA PHE A 292 -3.40 31.42 7.97
C PHE A 292 -4.74 32.14 7.90
N LEU A 293 -5.64 31.69 7.02
CA LEU A 293 -6.99 32.24 6.89
C LEU A 293 -7.80 32.07 8.17
N MET A 294 -7.72 30.90 8.83
CA MET A 294 -8.32 30.71 10.17
C MET A 294 -7.69 31.65 11.21
N GLY A 295 -6.35 31.69 11.27
CA GLY A 295 -5.61 32.49 12.24
C GLY A 295 -5.94 33.99 12.19
N LEU A 296 -6.10 34.55 10.99
CA LEU A 296 -6.37 35.98 10.77
C LEU A 296 -7.62 36.47 11.52
N PHE A 297 -8.67 35.66 11.57
CA PHE A 297 -9.97 36.05 12.12
C PHE A 297 -10.10 35.83 13.63
N ILE A 298 -9.10 35.24 14.29
CA ILE A 298 -9.11 35.00 15.73
C ILE A 298 -9.11 36.31 16.52
N TRP A 299 -8.22 37.24 16.17
CA TRP A 299 -8.08 38.50 16.91
C TRP A 299 -9.33 39.39 16.85
N PRO A 300 -9.94 39.66 15.67
CA PRO A 300 -11.20 40.40 15.63
C PRO A 300 -12.31 39.77 16.47
N LEU A 301 -12.41 38.43 16.45
CA LEU A 301 -13.39 37.69 17.26
C LEU A 301 -13.14 37.83 18.76
N ALA A 302 -11.88 37.71 19.19
CA ALA A 302 -11.50 37.80 20.59
C ALA A 302 -11.72 39.20 21.16
N LEU A 303 -11.33 40.23 20.40
CA LEU A 303 -11.55 41.63 20.75
C LEU A 303 -13.05 41.94 20.84
N ALA A 304 -13.82 41.53 19.84
CA ALA A 304 -15.25 41.76 19.84
C ALA A 304 -15.97 41.01 20.97
N GLY A 305 -15.56 39.76 21.22
CA GLY A 305 -16.06 38.96 22.33
C GLY A 305 -15.81 39.66 23.68
N LYS A 306 -14.56 40.05 23.96
CA LYS A 306 -14.17 40.69 25.22
C LYS A 306 -14.94 41.99 25.49
N GLN A 307 -15.24 42.76 24.43
CA GLN A 307 -15.90 44.07 24.57
C GLN A 307 -17.43 43.98 24.66
N TRP A 308 -18.06 43.08 23.90
CA TRP A 308 -19.53 43.06 23.71
C TRP A 308 -20.22 41.82 24.26
N VAL A 309 -19.48 40.84 24.77
CA VAL A 309 -20.02 39.72 25.55
C VAL A 309 -19.84 40.06 27.03
N GLY A 310 -20.90 39.91 27.83
CA GLY A 310 -20.86 40.25 29.25
C GLY A 310 -19.87 39.37 30.05
N ALA A 311 -19.33 39.93 31.14
CA ALA A 311 -18.27 39.31 31.98
C ALA A 311 -18.65 37.96 32.64
N GLY A 312 -19.90 37.51 32.53
CA GLY A 312 -20.38 36.24 33.07
C GLY A 312 -20.29 35.04 32.12
N MET A 313 -19.88 35.22 30.86
CA MET A 313 -19.72 34.11 29.91
C MET A 313 -18.25 33.71 29.75
N ALA A 314 -17.99 32.40 29.67
CA ALA A 314 -16.66 31.88 29.43
C ALA A 314 -16.11 32.34 28.08
N SER A 315 -14.84 32.77 28.06
CA SER A 315 -14.16 33.33 26.87
C SER A 315 -14.12 32.36 25.68
N ASP A 316 -14.10 31.06 25.94
CA ASP A 316 -14.14 30.01 24.91
C ASP A 316 -15.47 30.00 24.12
N THR A 317 -16.53 30.64 24.63
CA THR A 317 -17.86 30.65 23.99
C THR A 317 -18.08 31.83 23.06
N TYR A 318 -17.17 32.82 23.02
CA TYR A 318 -17.33 34.09 22.30
C TYR A 318 -17.76 33.95 20.84
N VAL A 319 -17.32 32.89 20.17
CA VAL A 319 -17.69 32.63 18.77
C VAL A 319 -19.20 32.45 18.58
N ILE A 320 -19.87 31.84 19.56
CA ILE A 320 -21.33 31.63 19.56
C ILE A 320 -22.02 32.78 20.30
N SER A 321 -21.49 33.18 21.46
CA SER A 321 -22.16 34.14 22.34
C SER A 321 -22.17 35.57 21.80
N LEU A 322 -21.19 35.98 20.99
CA LEU A 322 -21.14 37.32 20.39
C LEU A 322 -22.31 37.60 19.43
N PRO A 323 -22.56 36.79 18.38
CA PRO A 323 -23.73 37.02 17.52
C PRO A 323 -25.04 36.80 18.29
N MET A 324 -25.07 35.87 19.24
CA MET A 324 -26.25 35.56 20.06
C MET A 324 -26.64 36.72 20.98
N SER A 325 -25.68 37.37 21.65
CA SER A 325 -25.96 38.51 22.54
C SER A 325 -26.48 39.73 21.79
N LEU A 326 -26.19 39.82 20.49
CA LEU A 326 -26.61 40.89 19.59
C LEU A 326 -27.90 40.56 18.82
N GLY A 327 -28.52 39.40 19.05
CA GLY A 327 -29.77 38.98 18.39
C GLY A 327 -29.61 38.45 16.96
N TYR A 328 -28.40 38.11 16.52
CA TYR A 328 -28.13 37.54 15.19
C TYR A 328 -28.10 36.00 15.23
N ASP A 329 -29.26 35.39 15.48
CA ASP A 329 -29.41 33.94 15.67
C ASP A 329 -28.85 33.10 14.51
N GLY A 330 -29.01 33.55 13.26
CA GLY A 330 -28.48 32.85 12.09
C GLY A 330 -26.95 32.76 12.08
N MET A 331 -26.27 33.79 12.57
CA MET A 331 -24.80 33.80 12.68
C MET A 331 -24.33 32.93 13.86
N ALA A 332 -25.09 32.91 14.97
CA ALA A 332 -24.84 32.00 16.09
C ALA A 332 -25.03 30.53 15.68
N MET A 333 -26.04 30.21 14.87
CA MET A 333 -26.23 28.88 14.28
C MET A 333 -25.09 28.50 13.33
N LEU A 334 -24.59 29.43 12.51
CA LEU A 334 -23.43 29.21 11.65
C LEU A 334 -22.16 28.91 12.47
N ALA A 335 -21.93 29.69 13.54
CA ALA A 335 -20.83 29.46 14.48
C ALA A 335 -20.91 28.08 15.13
N PHE A 336 -22.09 27.68 15.58
CA PHE A 336 -22.34 26.36 16.15
C PHE A 336 -22.15 25.23 15.14
N LEU A 337 -22.64 25.37 13.91
CA LEU A 337 -22.44 24.37 12.86
C LEU A 337 -20.95 24.23 12.51
N GLY A 338 -20.20 25.33 12.46
CA GLY A 338 -18.76 25.33 12.25
C GLY A 338 -17.99 24.63 13.38
N GLY A 339 -18.35 24.89 14.63
CA GLY A 339 -17.73 24.27 15.80
C GLY A 339 -18.09 22.80 16.00
N THR A 340 -19.36 22.42 15.77
CA THR A 340 -19.79 21.00 15.80
C THR A 340 -19.16 20.21 14.66
N SER A 341 -19.06 20.81 13.47
CA SER A 341 -18.28 20.27 12.37
C SER A 341 -16.82 20.06 12.79
N ALA A 342 -16.17 21.04 13.41
CA ALA A 342 -14.79 20.92 13.89
C ALA A 342 -14.57 19.80 14.92
N ALA A 343 -15.53 19.57 15.81
CA ALA A 343 -15.48 18.49 16.79
C ALA A 343 -15.75 17.09 16.19
N THR A 344 -16.78 16.97 15.36
CA THR A 344 -17.27 15.67 14.85
C THR A 344 -16.22 14.93 14.01
N GLY A 345 -15.63 15.56 13.00
CA GLY A 345 -14.62 14.88 12.16
C GLY A 345 -13.34 14.55 12.90
N MET A 346 -12.93 15.41 13.84
CA MET A 346 -11.82 15.11 14.75
C MET A 346 -12.11 13.80 15.52
N VAL A 347 -13.28 13.70 16.17
CA VAL A 347 -13.63 12.55 17.02
C VAL A 347 -13.71 11.26 16.19
N ILE A 348 -14.32 11.34 15.00
CA ILE A 348 -14.46 10.19 14.09
C ILE A 348 -13.08 9.67 13.67
N VAL A 349 -12.21 10.51 13.11
CA VAL A 349 -10.91 10.07 12.60
C VAL A 349 -10.00 9.61 13.75
N CYS A 350 -10.08 10.27 14.90
CA CYS A 350 -9.25 9.94 16.05
C CYS A 350 -9.61 8.60 16.68
N THR A 351 -10.91 8.30 16.83
CA THR A 351 -11.37 7.02 17.36
C THR A 351 -11.10 5.87 16.40
N ILE A 352 -11.19 6.11 15.08
CA ILE A 352 -10.80 5.12 14.06
C ILE A 352 -9.31 4.80 14.16
N ALA A 353 -8.44 5.83 14.18
CA ALA A 353 -7.00 5.63 14.29
C ALA A 353 -6.61 4.88 15.58
N LEU A 354 -7.21 5.25 16.71
CA LEU A 354 -6.99 4.55 17.99
C LEU A 354 -7.54 3.12 17.97
N ALA A 355 -8.70 2.86 17.37
CA ALA A 355 -9.27 1.52 17.28
C ALA A 355 -8.42 0.58 16.42
N ILE A 356 -7.79 1.11 15.35
CA ILE A 356 -6.80 0.36 14.56
C ILE A 356 -5.60 -0.02 15.42
N MET A 357 -5.07 0.91 16.22
CA MET A 357 -3.97 0.65 17.16
C MET A 357 -4.35 -0.37 18.23
N VAL A 358 -5.51 -0.21 18.88
CA VAL A 358 -6.00 -1.18 19.90
C VAL A 358 -6.16 -2.57 19.29
N SER A 359 -6.76 -2.66 18.11
CA SER A 359 -6.96 -3.92 17.41
C SER A 359 -5.63 -4.62 17.09
N ASN A 360 -4.71 -3.91 16.43
CA ASN A 360 -3.50 -4.50 15.87
C ASN A 360 -2.38 -4.66 16.92
N ASP A 361 -2.24 -3.68 17.82
CA ASP A 361 -1.11 -3.63 18.75
C ASP A 361 -1.43 -4.28 20.09
N LEU A 362 -2.67 -4.15 20.58
CA LEU A 362 -3.09 -4.60 21.91
C LEU A 362 -3.80 -5.97 21.89
N VAL A 363 -4.83 -6.10 21.05
CA VAL A 363 -5.77 -7.24 21.11
C VAL A 363 -5.31 -8.43 20.26
N LEU A 364 -4.86 -8.18 19.02
CA LEU A 364 -4.44 -9.23 18.10
C LEU A 364 -3.33 -10.16 18.66
N PRO A 365 -2.28 -9.66 19.33
CA PRO A 365 -1.25 -10.55 19.90
C PRO A 365 -1.80 -11.49 20.97
N VAL A 366 -2.74 -11.00 21.80
CA VAL A 366 -3.39 -11.79 22.85
C VAL A 366 -4.31 -12.85 22.24
N LEU A 367 -5.06 -12.50 21.19
CA LEU A 367 -5.91 -13.42 20.46
C LEU A 367 -5.09 -14.52 19.76
N LEU A 368 -4.00 -14.17 19.08
CA LEU A 368 -3.16 -15.15 18.39
C LEU A 368 -2.55 -16.18 19.34
N ARG A 369 -2.15 -15.76 20.56
CA ARG A 369 -1.68 -16.70 21.60
C ARG A 369 -2.75 -17.70 22.05
N ARG A 370 -4.03 -17.30 22.01
CA ARG A 370 -5.16 -18.10 22.51
C ARG A 370 -5.81 -18.97 21.43
N PHE A 371 -5.85 -18.51 20.18
CA PHE A 371 -6.55 -19.18 19.07
C PHE A 371 -5.69 -20.16 18.26
N TRP A 372 -4.37 -20.21 18.45
CA TRP A 372 -3.53 -21.23 17.78
C TRP A 372 -3.81 -22.67 18.20
N GLN A 373 -4.46 -22.89 19.34
CA GLN A 373 -4.84 -24.25 19.78
C GLN A 373 -6.15 -24.75 19.15
N GLN A 374 -6.91 -23.89 18.45
CA GLN A 374 -8.20 -24.25 17.86
C GLN A 374 -8.30 -23.67 16.44
N GLY A 375 -7.91 -24.44 15.43
CA GLY A 375 -7.89 -24.03 14.01
C GLY A 375 -9.24 -23.65 13.41
N ARG A 376 -9.74 -22.44 13.71
CA ARG A 376 -10.96 -21.85 13.12
C ARG A 376 -10.71 -20.42 12.63
N ASP A 377 -10.33 -20.29 11.36
CA ASP A 377 -9.79 -19.06 10.76
C ASP A 377 -10.83 -17.99 10.37
N GLU A 378 -12.08 -18.36 10.03
CA GLU A 378 -13.10 -17.36 9.64
C GLU A 378 -13.69 -16.56 10.82
N ARG A 379 -13.54 -17.06 12.05
CA ARG A 379 -14.00 -16.35 13.26
C ARG A 379 -13.05 -15.22 13.62
N LEU A 380 -11.74 -15.37 13.39
CA LEU A 380 -10.73 -14.38 13.75
C LEU A 380 -10.97 -13.04 13.03
N VAL A 381 -11.25 -13.10 11.74
CA VAL A 381 -11.52 -11.93 10.89
C VAL A 381 -12.77 -11.16 11.36
N ARG A 382 -13.87 -11.88 11.66
CA ARG A 382 -15.09 -11.28 12.23
C ARG A 382 -14.86 -10.71 13.63
N LEU A 383 -14.07 -11.42 14.45
CA LEU A 383 -13.75 -11.02 15.81
C LEU A 383 -12.90 -9.74 15.82
N LEU A 384 -11.96 -9.56 14.89
CA LEU A 384 -11.19 -8.31 14.76
C LEU A 384 -12.07 -7.10 14.41
N LEU A 385 -13.07 -7.27 13.53
CA LEU A 385 -14.04 -6.21 13.26
C LEU A 385 -14.87 -5.86 14.50
N GLN A 386 -15.32 -6.86 15.25
CA GLN A 386 -16.05 -6.64 16.51
C GLN A 386 -15.17 -5.95 17.55
N VAL A 387 -13.89 -6.31 17.63
CA VAL A 387 -12.90 -5.65 18.50
C VAL A 387 -12.76 -4.18 18.15
N ARG A 388 -12.64 -3.83 16.85
CA ARG A 388 -12.57 -2.40 16.44
C ARG A 388 -13.83 -1.63 16.83
N ARG A 389 -15.02 -2.21 16.62
CA ARG A 389 -16.30 -1.57 17.00
C ARG A 389 -16.42 -1.40 18.52
N GLY A 390 -16.04 -2.42 19.28
CA GLY A 390 -16.01 -2.37 20.74
C GLY A 390 -15.00 -1.35 21.26
N ALA A 391 -13.82 -1.24 20.64
CA ALA A 391 -12.80 -0.26 21.00
C ALA A 391 -13.28 1.19 20.77
N ILE A 392 -13.93 1.49 19.65
CA ILE A 392 -14.52 2.82 19.38
C ILE A 392 -15.52 3.19 20.48
N LEU A 393 -16.45 2.29 20.79
CA LEU A 393 -17.46 2.50 21.82
C LEU A 393 -16.82 2.71 23.19
N LEU A 394 -15.87 1.87 23.58
CA LEU A 394 -15.20 1.93 24.88
C LEU A 394 -14.37 3.21 25.04
N ILE A 395 -13.66 3.65 23.99
CA ILE A 395 -12.90 4.91 24.02
C ILE A 395 -13.82 6.11 24.21
N LEU A 396 -14.96 6.16 23.53
CA LEU A 396 -15.92 7.28 23.65
C LEU A 396 -16.68 7.26 24.98
N LEU A 397 -17.02 6.08 25.50
CA LEU A 397 -17.56 5.95 26.85
C LEU A 397 -16.55 6.34 27.92
N ALA A 398 -15.26 6.00 27.74
CA ALA A 398 -14.20 6.45 28.62
C ALA A 398 -14.00 7.97 28.55
N ALA A 399 -14.13 8.58 27.37
CA ALA A 399 -14.11 10.04 27.23
C ALA A 399 -15.32 10.68 27.93
N TRP A 400 -16.51 10.09 27.84
CA TRP A 400 -17.67 10.56 28.59
C TRP A 400 -17.51 10.39 30.12
N ALA A 401 -17.00 9.26 30.59
CA ALA A 401 -16.72 9.04 32.01
C ALA A 401 -15.69 10.06 32.54
N LEU A 402 -14.65 10.33 31.75
CA LEU A 402 -13.65 11.34 32.07
C LEU A 402 -14.24 12.76 32.02
N TYR A 403 -15.18 13.05 31.11
CA TYR A 403 -15.93 14.31 31.08
C TYR A 403 -16.70 14.56 32.39
N LEU A 404 -17.33 13.53 32.96
CA LEU A 404 -17.98 13.64 34.27
C LEU A 404 -17.00 13.92 35.41
N TRP A 405 -15.77 13.43 35.29
CA TRP A 405 -14.74 13.59 36.33
C TRP A 405 -14.05 14.96 36.28
N LEU A 406 -13.81 15.52 35.08
CA LEU A 406 -13.15 16.84 34.94
C LEU A 406 -14.04 18.03 35.35
N GLY A 407 -15.37 17.90 35.32
CA GLY A 407 -16.30 18.96 35.70
C GLY A 407 -16.13 20.28 34.93
N ASP A 408 -16.45 21.40 35.59
CA ASP A 408 -16.44 22.75 35.00
C ASP A 408 -15.10 23.51 35.12
N LEU A 409 -14.14 23.00 35.88
CA LEU A 409 -13.03 23.78 36.45
C LEU A 409 -11.85 24.12 35.53
N THR A 410 -11.92 23.81 34.22
CA THR A 410 -10.75 23.94 33.34
C THR A 410 -11.09 24.59 31.99
N SER A 411 -10.28 25.58 31.60
CA SER A 411 -10.33 26.22 30.28
C SER A 411 -9.96 25.21 29.19
N LEU A 412 -10.62 25.30 28.02
CA LEU A 412 -10.44 24.33 26.95
C LEU A 412 -8.98 24.24 26.45
N SER A 413 -8.24 25.34 26.57
CA SER A 413 -6.89 25.49 26.05
C SER A 413 -5.80 24.72 26.80
N ARG A 414 -5.84 24.72 28.13
CA ARG A 414 -4.80 24.05 28.94
C ARG A 414 -4.80 22.55 28.73
N ILE A 415 -6.00 21.94 28.67
CA ILE A 415 -6.19 20.51 28.35
C ILE A 415 -5.60 20.19 26.97
N GLY A 416 -5.80 21.07 25.99
CA GLY A 416 -5.27 20.92 24.63
C GLY A 416 -3.75 20.73 24.60
N TYR A 417 -3.01 21.63 25.27
CA TYR A 417 -1.55 21.55 25.32
C TYR A 417 -1.03 20.39 26.16
N LEU A 418 -1.70 20.01 27.25
CA LEU A 418 -1.35 18.81 28.03
C LEU A 418 -1.46 17.55 27.18
N SER A 419 -2.53 17.39 26.41
CA SER A 419 -2.70 16.27 25.47
C SER A 419 -1.65 16.28 24.35
N PHE A 420 -1.28 17.46 23.83
CA PHE A 420 -0.22 17.56 22.83
C PHE A 420 1.16 17.22 23.42
N GLY A 421 1.43 17.62 24.65
CA GLY A 421 2.64 17.25 25.39
C GLY A 421 2.80 15.74 25.57
N ALA A 422 1.70 15.02 25.81
CA ALA A 422 1.68 13.56 25.92
C ALA A 422 2.15 12.87 24.63
N VAL A 423 1.61 13.33 23.50
CA VAL A 423 1.87 12.77 22.17
C VAL A 423 3.22 13.23 21.63
N ALA A 424 3.68 14.43 22.00
CA ALA A 424 5.01 14.93 21.66
C ALA A 424 6.13 14.05 22.24
N GLN A 425 5.86 13.24 23.27
CA GLN A 425 6.81 12.24 23.79
C GLN A 425 7.23 11.20 22.74
N PHE A 426 6.48 11.02 21.66
CA PHE A 426 6.87 10.13 20.57
C PHE A 426 7.89 10.76 19.62
N ALA A 427 8.03 12.09 19.63
CA ALA A 427 8.83 12.82 18.66
C ALA A 427 10.33 12.45 18.70
N PRO A 428 11.01 12.33 19.86
CA PRO A 428 12.42 11.92 19.89
C PRO A 428 12.65 10.58 19.19
N ALA A 429 11.86 9.55 19.52
CA ALA A 429 11.99 8.22 18.93
C ALA A 429 11.63 8.20 17.44
N LEU A 430 10.58 8.91 17.04
CA LEU A 430 10.14 8.95 15.64
C LEU A 430 11.10 9.75 14.74
N LEU A 431 11.52 10.93 15.17
CA LEU A 431 12.38 11.83 14.39
C LEU A 431 13.82 11.34 14.34
N LEU A 432 14.44 11.04 15.49
CA LEU A 432 15.81 10.53 15.51
C LEU A 432 15.89 9.14 14.90
N GLY A 433 14.85 8.33 14.99
CA GLY A 433 14.77 7.04 14.30
C GLY A 433 15.00 7.15 12.78
N LEU A 434 14.65 8.28 12.15
CA LEU A 434 14.82 8.50 10.71
C LEU A 434 16.24 8.90 10.29
N TYR A 435 17.05 9.44 11.19
CA TYR A 435 18.38 9.99 10.88
C TYR A 435 19.51 9.31 11.64
N TRP A 436 19.25 8.81 12.85
CA TRP A 436 20.24 8.22 13.72
C TRP A 436 20.21 6.69 13.67
N ARG A 437 21.28 6.10 13.13
CA ARG A 437 21.38 4.65 12.94
C ARG A 437 21.58 3.88 14.26
N HIS A 438 22.27 4.48 15.23
CA HIS A 438 22.64 3.82 16.50
C HIS A 438 21.54 3.82 17.57
N GLY A 439 20.42 4.52 17.33
CA GLY A 439 19.28 4.52 18.23
C GLY A 439 18.70 3.13 18.44
N ASN A 440 18.43 2.75 19.69
CA ASN A 440 17.98 1.41 20.06
C ASN A 440 16.69 1.41 20.91
N ARG A 441 16.05 0.25 21.07
CA ARG A 441 14.75 0.16 21.77
C ARG A 441 14.83 0.44 23.28
N LYS A 442 15.94 0.09 23.92
CA LYS A 442 16.14 0.32 25.37
C LYS A 442 16.22 1.82 25.68
N GLY A 443 16.89 2.58 24.81
CA GLY A 443 16.84 4.04 24.82
C GLY A 443 15.41 4.56 24.73
N VAL A 444 14.60 4.04 23.79
CA VAL A 444 13.19 4.48 23.67
C VAL A 444 12.41 4.23 24.96
N TYR A 445 12.56 3.05 25.59
CA TYR A 445 11.90 2.78 26.87
C TYR A 445 12.35 3.73 27.98
N LEU A 446 13.66 3.97 28.11
CA LEU A 446 14.18 4.88 29.14
C LEU A 446 13.68 6.31 28.94
N GLY A 447 13.74 6.81 27.69
CA GLY A 447 13.24 8.14 27.33
C GLY A 447 11.74 8.28 27.58
N LEU A 448 10.92 7.34 27.09
CA LEU A 448 9.48 7.35 27.30
C LEU A 448 9.12 7.23 28.80
N ALA A 449 9.80 6.38 29.56
CA ALA A 449 9.53 6.22 30.99
C ALA A 449 9.76 7.54 31.75
N LEU A 450 10.89 8.21 31.52
CA LEU A 450 11.20 9.49 32.16
C LEU A 450 10.24 10.61 31.72
N GLY A 451 10.03 10.76 30.41
CA GLY A 451 9.19 11.82 29.86
C GLY A 451 7.71 11.66 30.23
N VAL A 452 7.15 10.47 30.04
CA VAL A 452 5.73 10.20 30.34
C VAL A 452 5.46 10.29 31.84
N SER A 453 6.39 9.85 32.70
CA SER A 453 6.21 9.98 34.15
C SER A 453 6.12 11.45 34.58
N LEU A 454 7.04 12.30 34.09
CA LEU A 454 7.00 13.73 34.40
C LEU A 454 5.77 14.41 33.81
N TRP A 455 5.39 14.07 32.58
CA TRP A 455 4.16 14.55 31.97
C TRP A 455 2.91 14.14 32.78
N PHE A 456 2.85 12.90 33.27
CA PHE A 456 1.73 12.42 34.08
C PHE A 456 1.65 13.15 35.43
N ILE A 457 2.79 13.42 36.05
CA ILE A 457 2.87 14.28 37.24
C ILE A 457 2.38 15.71 36.94
N THR A 458 2.71 16.24 35.77
CA THR A 458 2.23 17.56 35.31
C THR A 458 0.70 17.57 35.18
N LEU A 459 0.12 16.52 34.57
CA LEU A 459 -1.33 16.36 34.45
C LEU A 459 -2.01 16.33 35.83
N LEU A 460 -1.42 15.63 36.80
CA LEU A 460 -1.89 15.59 38.18
C LEU A 460 -1.80 16.95 38.87
N ALA A 461 -0.72 17.71 38.64
CA ALA A 461 -0.56 19.06 39.20
C ALA A 461 -1.60 20.03 38.65
N GLU A 462 -1.76 20.10 37.33
CA GLU A 462 -2.75 20.98 36.67
C GLU A 462 -4.20 20.58 36.98
N SER A 463 -4.46 19.32 37.34
CA SER A 463 -5.79 18.88 37.81
C SER A 463 -6.10 19.29 39.25
N GLY A 464 -5.15 19.89 39.98
CA GLY A 464 -5.30 20.28 41.39
C GLY A 464 -5.16 19.13 42.39
N LEU A 465 -4.94 17.88 41.94
CA LEU A 465 -4.76 16.71 42.82
C LEU A 465 -3.47 16.77 43.65
N LEU A 466 -2.46 17.52 43.19
CA LEU A 466 -1.18 17.69 43.89
C LEU A 466 -1.06 19.04 44.61
N ALA A 467 -2.15 19.82 44.68
CA ALA A 467 -2.16 21.14 45.30
C ALA A 467 -1.68 21.07 46.76
N GLY A 468 -0.62 21.80 47.09
CA GLY A 468 -0.05 21.87 48.44
C GLY A 468 0.93 20.73 48.79
N SER A 469 1.28 19.86 47.83
CA SER A 469 2.30 18.83 48.02
C SER A 469 3.72 19.39 47.85
N PRO A 470 4.74 18.87 48.56
CA PRO A 470 6.14 19.28 48.35
C PRO A 470 6.65 18.97 46.93
N LEU A 471 5.99 18.04 46.23
CA LEU A 471 6.25 17.73 44.82
C LEU A 471 5.90 18.90 43.90
N GLU A 472 4.83 19.64 44.18
CA GLU A 472 4.43 20.82 43.38
C GLU A 472 5.49 21.93 43.46
N ALA A 473 6.02 22.18 44.66
CA ALA A 473 7.10 23.15 44.87
C ALA A 473 8.42 22.75 44.17
N LEU A 474 8.71 21.45 44.09
CA LEU A 474 9.88 20.93 43.36
C LEU A 474 9.75 21.07 41.84
N LEU A 475 8.52 21.07 41.33
CA LEU A 475 8.21 21.16 39.90
C LEU A 475 8.14 22.60 39.39
N ALA A 476 8.05 23.58 40.29
CA ALA A 476 8.00 24.99 39.94
C ALA A 476 9.23 25.40 39.11
N PRO A 477 9.06 26.30 38.12
CA PRO A 477 10.18 26.81 37.34
C PRO A 477 11.20 27.49 38.27
N PRO A 478 12.52 27.30 38.03
CA PRO A 478 13.55 27.93 38.84
C PRO A 478 13.49 29.45 38.73
N ASP A 479 13.94 30.13 39.79
CA ASP A 479 13.89 31.59 39.98
C ASP A 479 14.79 32.43 39.04
N TRP A 480 15.14 31.90 37.87
CA TRP A 480 15.98 32.57 36.89
C TRP A 480 15.16 33.50 36.00
N PRO A 481 15.72 34.63 35.52
CA PRO A 481 14.98 35.63 34.73
C PRO A 481 14.33 35.08 33.46
N ALA A 482 14.91 34.04 32.86
CA ALA A 482 14.37 33.41 31.66
C ALA A 482 13.20 32.44 31.94
N PHE A 483 13.10 31.91 33.16
CA PHE A 483 12.13 30.87 33.53
C PHE A 483 11.02 31.33 34.48
N ARG A 484 11.22 32.48 35.15
CA ARG A 484 10.30 33.00 36.18
C ARG A 484 8.87 33.25 35.68
N ASP A 485 8.70 33.71 34.44
CA ASP A 485 7.37 34.05 33.91
C ASP A 485 6.68 32.88 33.19
N LEU A 486 7.25 31.66 33.19
CA LEU A 486 6.60 30.52 32.53
C LEU A 486 5.49 29.91 33.36
N SER A 487 4.42 29.49 32.68
CA SER A 487 3.43 28.60 33.28
C SER A 487 4.06 27.27 33.69
N LEU A 488 3.57 26.71 34.80
CA LEU A 488 3.98 25.39 35.31
C LEU A 488 3.84 24.33 34.21
N GLY A 489 2.71 24.32 33.49
CA GLY A 489 2.47 23.44 32.36
C GLY A 489 3.51 23.55 31.24
N ALA A 490 3.86 24.76 30.79
CA ALA A 490 4.88 24.94 29.75
C ALA A 490 6.25 24.43 30.19
N TRP A 491 6.67 24.77 31.42
CA TRP A 491 7.94 24.34 32.00
C TRP A 491 8.03 22.81 32.12
N CYS A 492 7.03 22.16 32.72
CA CYS A 492 7.06 20.72 32.93
C CYS A 492 6.93 19.94 31.61
N ILE A 493 6.17 20.43 30.62
CA ILE A 493 6.14 19.82 29.28
C ILE A 493 7.53 19.91 28.62
N PHE A 494 8.18 21.07 28.68
CA PHE A 494 9.54 21.23 28.16
C PHE A 494 10.53 20.26 28.83
N LEU A 495 10.52 20.20 30.16
CA LEU A 495 11.39 19.32 30.93
C LEU A 495 11.11 17.84 30.62
N SER A 496 9.84 17.45 30.45
CA SER A 496 9.47 16.07 30.09
C SER A 496 10.02 15.65 28.74
N LEU A 497 9.96 16.53 27.73
CA LEU A 497 10.51 16.27 26.40
C LEU A 497 12.04 16.25 26.42
N LEU A 498 12.67 17.12 27.22
CA LEU A 498 14.11 17.14 27.40
C LEU A 498 14.61 15.84 28.06
N LEU A 499 13.96 15.40 29.15
CA LEU A 499 14.30 14.15 29.83
C LEU A 499 14.06 12.94 28.93
N ASN A 500 13.01 12.96 28.11
CA ASN A 500 12.78 11.90 27.13
C ASN A 500 13.89 11.84 26.09
N LEU A 501 14.28 12.99 25.52
CA LEU A 501 15.38 13.08 24.56
C LEU A 501 16.70 12.59 25.18
N LEU A 502 17.04 13.08 26.37
CA LEU A 502 18.26 12.69 27.08
C LEU A 502 18.25 11.21 27.46
N GLY A 503 17.15 10.70 27.99
CA GLY A 503 16.98 9.28 28.29
C GLY A 503 17.06 8.40 27.05
N TYR A 504 16.50 8.85 25.93
CA TYR A 504 16.59 8.16 24.65
C TYR A 504 18.04 8.08 24.15
N VAL A 505 18.77 9.20 24.18
CA VAL A 505 20.17 9.26 23.77
C VAL A 505 21.06 8.45 24.70
N ALA A 506 20.99 8.69 26.01
CA ALA A 506 21.79 8.00 27.02
C ALA A 506 21.54 6.48 26.99
N GLY A 507 20.28 6.05 27.00
CA GLY A 507 19.95 4.62 26.93
C GLY A 507 20.37 3.99 25.60
N SER A 508 20.37 4.75 24.50
CA SER A 508 20.86 4.26 23.21
C SER A 508 22.38 4.12 23.15
N LEU A 509 23.12 5.00 23.84
CA LEU A 509 24.59 4.96 23.91
C LEU A 509 25.10 3.91 24.90
N LEU A 510 24.41 3.74 26.04
CA LEU A 510 24.79 2.83 27.12
C LEU A 510 24.48 1.35 26.81
N SER A 511 23.58 1.07 25.86
CA SER A 511 23.16 -0.30 25.57
C SER A 511 23.50 -0.74 24.14
N ARG A 512 23.84 -2.02 23.97
CA ARG A 512 24.13 -2.59 22.66
C ARG A 512 22.82 -2.90 21.92
N ALA A 513 22.69 -2.33 20.71
CA ALA A 513 21.55 -2.60 19.83
C ALA A 513 21.54 -4.06 19.34
N ALA A 514 20.35 -4.68 19.38
CA ALA A 514 20.14 -6.06 18.91
C ALA A 514 20.35 -6.16 17.38
N VAL A 515 20.67 -7.36 16.88
CA VAL A 515 20.90 -7.59 15.44
C VAL A 515 19.67 -7.21 14.59
N SER A 516 18.47 -7.56 15.07
CA SER A 516 17.20 -7.18 14.42
C SER A 516 16.98 -5.66 14.34
N GLU A 517 17.44 -4.91 15.34
CA GLU A 517 17.36 -3.44 15.36
C GLU A 517 18.35 -2.82 14.39
N ARG A 518 19.57 -3.35 14.29
CA ARG A 518 20.60 -2.87 13.35
C ARG A 518 20.20 -3.06 11.89
N LEU A 519 19.55 -4.19 11.59
CA LEU A 519 19.01 -4.48 10.26
C LEU A 519 17.88 -3.53 9.90
N GLN A 520 16.93 -3.28 10.82
CA GLN A 520 15.85 -2.33 10.57
C GLN A 520 16.33 -0.87 10.48
N ALA A 521 17.33 -0.49 11.28
CA ALA A 521 17.98 0.82 11.18
C ALA A 521 18.55 1.09 9.78
N ALA A 522 19.07 0.06 9.12
CA ALA A 522 19.62 0.19 7.76
C ALA A 522 18.52 0.50 6.72
N ASN A 523 17.33 -0.07 6.87
CA ASN A 523 16.19 0.20 5.97
C ASN A 523 15.63 1.63 6.13
N PHE A 524 15.69 2.19 7.35
CA PHE A 524 15.20 3.54 7.64
C PHE A 524 16.21 4.64 7.28
N VAL A 525 17.50 4.43 7.57
CA VAL A 525 18.53 5.47 7.44
C VAL A 525 19.32 5.37 6.12
N GLY A 526 19.48 4.18 5.53
CA GLY A 526 20.39 3.91 4.40
C GLY A 526 19.75 3.33 3.13
N LYS A 527 20.60 2.95 2.15
CA LYS A 527 20.17 2.13 1.00
C LYS A 527 19.87 0.72 1.50
N PRO A 528 18.75 0.09 1.07
CA PRO A 528 18.39 -1.25 1.51
C PRO A 528 19.54 -2.21 1.20
N SER A 529 20.10 -2.87 2.24
CA SER A 529 21.14 -3.88 2.02
C SER A 529 20.49 -5.15 1.47
N ARG A 530 21.08 -5.68 0.39
CA ARG A 530 20.74 -7.00 -0.19
C ARG A 530 20.94 -8.16 0.81
N ASP A 531 21.61 -7.92 1.94
CA ASP A 531 21.88 -8.95 2.96
C ASP A 531 20.65 -9.38 3.78
N THR A 532 19.53 -8.65 3.73
CA THR A 532 18.28 -9.08 4.41
C THR A 532 17.71 -10.37 3.82
N THR A 533 18.11 -10.73 2.60
CA THR A 533 17.71 -11.97 1.91
C THR A 533 18.35 -13.23 2.53
N ALA A 534 19.48 -13.10 3.25
CA ALA A 534 20.21 -14.23 3.83
C ALA A 534 19.59 -14.79 5.12
N LEU A 535 18.75 -14.02 5.83
CA LEU A 535 18.15 -14.43 7.11
C LEU A 535 16.86 -15.25 7.00
N TYR A 536 16.29 -15.36 5.80
CA TYR A 536 15.05 -16.10 5.54
C TYR A 536 15.31 -17.42 4.78
N GLN A 537 16.36 -18.16 5.14
CA GLN A 537 16.55 -19.55 4.68
C GLN A 537 15.56 -20.53 5.36
N ALA A 538 14.28 -20.18 5.42
CA ALA A 538 13.23 -21.07 5.87
C ALA A 538 12.90 -22.06 4.75
N ARG A 539 12.93 -23.37 5.04
CA ARG A 539 12.51 -24.45 4.13
C ARG A 539 10.98 -24.48 4.00
N VAL A 540 10.37 -23.44 3.45
CA VAL A 540 8.91 -23.37 3.26
C VAL A 540 8.56 -23.35 1.79
N SER A 541 7.57 -24.15 1.42
CA SER A 541 7.10 -24.26 0.03
C SER A 541 6.20 -23.09 -0.35
N VAL A 542 6.14 -22.78 -1.65
CA VAL A 542 5.20 -21.80 -2.21
C VAL A 542 3.77 -22.13 -1.79
N LYS A 543 3.37 -23.41 -1.80
CA LYS A 543 2.03 -23.86 -1.40
C LYS A 543 1.73 -23.56 0.05
N GLU A 544 2.66 -23.78 0.97
CA GLU A 544 2.47 -23.48 2.40
C GLU A 544 2.31 -21.97 2.64
N LEU A 545 3.11 -21.15 1.97
CA LEU A 545 2.96 -19.68 2.02
C LEU A 545 1.65 -19.21 1.38
N GLU A 546 1.26 -19.80 0.25
CA GLU A 546 0.00 -19.49 -0.42
C GLU A 546 -1.19 -19.88 0.48
N MET A 547 -1.15 -21.06 1.12
CA MET A 547 -2.18 -21.51 2.06
C MET A 547 -2.24 -20.62 3.30
N LEU A 548 -1.08 -20.28 3.89
CA LEU A 548 -1.00 -19.37 5.03
C LEU A 548 -1.60 -18.00 4.68
N ALA A 549 -1.19 -17.42 3.55
CA ALA A 549 -1.69 -16.14 3.12
C ALA A 549 -3.18 -16.20 2.78
N ALA A 550 -3.62 -17.28 2.09
CA ALA A 550 -5.01 -17.44 1.67
C ALA A 550 -5.96 -17.57 2.86
N ARG A 551 -5.47 -18.16 3.96
CA ARG A 551 -6.19 -18.30 5.23
C ARG A 551 -6.61 -16.96 5.84
N PHE A 552 -5.83 -15.92 5.60
CA PHE A 552 -6.05 -14.60 6.21
C PHE A 552 -6.49 -13.51 5.23
N VAL A 553 -5.95 -13.52 4.01
CA VAL A 553 -6.18 -12.48 2.97
C VAL A 553 -7.26 -12.92 1.97
N GLY A 554 -7.57 -14.22 1.92
CA GLY A 554 -8.52 -14.83 0.98
C GLY A 554 -7.85 -15.39 -0.28
N SER A 555 -8.28 -16.59 -0.70
CA SER A 555 -7.67 -17.38 -1.78
C SER A 555 -7.59 -16.65 -3.13
N SER A 556 -8.62 -15.90 -3.53
CA SER A 556 -8.65 -15.16 -4.80
C SER A 556 -7.67 -13.99 -4.84
N ARG A 557 -7.36 -13.38 -3.70
CA ARG A 557 -6.48 -12.21 -3.60
C ARG A 557 -5.02 -12.65 -3.57
N VAL A 558 -4.74 -13.74 -2.86
CA VAL A 558 -3.41 -14.36 -2.81
C VAL A 558 -3.01 -14.93 -4.17
N LYS A 559 -3.89 -15.68 -4.86
CA LYS A 559 -3.62 -16.17 -6.22
C LYS A 559 -3.25 -15.06 -7.20
N ARG A 560 -3.97 -13.92 -7.14
CA ARG A 560 -3.65 -12.74 -7.97
C ARG A 560 -2.32 -12.10 -7.58
N ALA A 561 -2.02 -11.98 -6.29
CA ALA A 561 -0.79 -11.35 -5.81
C ALA A 561 0.46 -12.20 -6.06
N PHE A 562 0.35 -13.52 -5.90
CA PHE A 562 1.41 -14.48 -6.22
C PHE A 562 1.56 -14.61 -7.74
N GLY A 563 0.46 -14.63 -8.51
CA GLY A 563 0.49 -14.61 -9.97
C GLY A 563 1.14 -13.35 -10.55
N ARG A 564 0.88 -12.18 -9.95
CA ARG A 564 1.57 -10.92 -10.34
C ARG A 564 3.06 -10.97 -10.03
N PHE A 565 3.44 -11.46 -8.85
CA PHE A 565 4.85 -11.65 -8.47
C PHE A 565 5.57 -12.61 -9.44
N ALA A 566 4.90 -13.68 -9.86
CA ALA A 566 5.40 -14.63 -10.85
C ALA A 566 5.59 -13.97 -12.24
N GLY A 567 4.60 -13.19 -12.69
CA GLY A 567 4.61 -12.48 -13.97
C GLY A 567 5.68 -11.39 -14.06
N GLU A 568 5.95 -10.66 -12.99
CA GLU A 568 7.00 -9.63 -12.93
C GLU A 568 8.43 -10.20 -13.05
N ARG A 569 8.61 -11.50 -12.74
CA ARG A 569 9.92 -12.17 -12.73
C ARG A 569 10.12 -13.18 -13.86
N GLY A 570 9.14 -13.33 -14.74
CA GLY A 570 9.26 -14.20 -15.91
C GLY A 570 9.32 -15.70 -15.57
N GLY A 571 8.69 -16.15 -14.47
CA GLY A 571 8.69 -17.56 -14.07
C GLY A 571 7.35 -18.00 -13.45
N THR A 572 7.08 -19.31 -13.47
CA THR A 572 5.89 -19.91 -12.82
C THR A 572 6.24 -20.37 -11.40
N LEU A 573 5.47 -19.94 -10.41
CA LEU A 573 5.59 -20.42 -9.03
C LEU A 573 4.97 -21.82 -8.92
N ALA A 574 5.80 -22.87 -8.95
CA ALA A 574 5.32 -24.23 -8.73
C ALA A 574 4.98 -24.45 -7.24
N PRO A 575 3.87 -25.13 -6.89
CA PRO A 575 3.41 -25.26 -5.50
C PRO A 575 4.45 -25.90 -4.56
N GLN A 576 5.22 -26.87 -5.07
CA GLN A 576 6.23 -27.61 -4.32
C GLN A 576 7.59 -26.90 -4.28
N MET A 577 7.75 -25.79 -5.01
CA MET A 577 9.00 -25.04 -5.05
C MET A 577 9.26 -24.43 -3.68
N GLN A 578 10.53 -24.40 -3.25
CA GLN A 578 10.90 -23.62 -2.07
C GLN A 578 10.66 -22.14 -2.36
N ALA A 579 10.00 -21.48 -1.42
CA ALA A 579 9.73 -20.06 -1.53
C ALA A 579 11.04 -19.28 -1.41
N SER A 580 11.33 -18.50 -2.45
CA SER A 580 12.41 -17.51 -2.37
C SER A 580 12.17 -16.55 -1.20
N ALA A 581 13.23 -16.06 -0.56
CA ALA A 581 13.15 -15.06 0.50
C ALA A 581 12.36 -13.81 0.07
N GLU A 582 12.34 -13.49 -1.22
CA GLU A 582 11.57 -12.38 -1.79
C GLU A 582 10.07 -12.68 -1.89
N LEU A 583 9.68 -13.94 -2.12
CA LEU A 583 8.29 -14.38 -2.02
C LEU A 583 7.81 -14.40 -0.56
N ILE A 584 8.68 -14.81 0.37
CA ILE A 584 8.40 -14.72 1.82
C ILE A 584 8.17 -13.26 2.22
N ALA A 585 9.04 -12.34 1.79
CA ALA A 585 8.87 -10.91 2.02
C ALA A 585 7.62 -10.34 1.32
N HIS A 586 7.28 -10.81 0.12
CA HIS A 586 6.02 -10.45 -0.55
C HIS A 586 4.79 -10.93 0.22
N THR A 587 4.87 -12.11 0.82
CA THR A 587 3.82 -12.69 1.65
C THR A 587 3.69 -11.96 2.98
N GLU A 588 4.81 -11.57 3.62
CA GLU A 588 4.82 -10.69 4.79
C GLU A 588 4.11 -9.37 4.49
N ARG A 589 4.39 -8.76 3.34
CA ARG A 589 3.74 -7.51 2.88
C ARG A 589 2.24 -7.69 2.64
N LEU A 590 1.82 -8.80 2.04
CA LEU A 590 0.40 -9.14 1.86
C LEU A 590 -0.34 -9.29 3.18
N LEU A 591 0.27 -9.97 4.16
CA LEU A 591 -0.29 -10.13 5.50
C LEU A 591 -0.28 -8.82 6.29
N ALA A 592 0.78 -8.00 6.14
CA ALA A 592 0.90 -6.70 6.80
C ALA A 592 -0.21 -5.74 6.39
N GLY A 593 -0.71 -5.86 5.15
CA GLY A 593 -1.86 -5.11 4.68
C GLY A 593 -3.13 -5.29 5.53
N VAL A 594 -3.29 -6.46 6.13
CA VAL A 594 -4.45 -6.81 6.96
C VAL A 594 -4.18 -6.53 8.45
N PHE A 595 -2.99 -6.87 8.94
CA PHE A 595 -2.71 -6.95 10.39
C PHE A 595 -1.69 -5.92 10.93
N GLY A 596 -1.04 -5.13 10.07
CA GLY A 596 0.16 -4.37 10.42
C GLY A 596 1.44 -5.23 10.37
N THR A 597 2.61 -4.61 10.26
CA THR A 597 3.86 -5.34 9.95
C THR A 597 4.36 -6.25 11.07
N SER A 598 4.29 -5.78 12.31
CA SER A 598 4.71 -6.52 13.50
C SER A 598 3.91 -7.82 13.66
N SER A 599 2.59 -7.74 13.49
CA SER A 599 1.66 -8.87 13.58
C SER A 599 1.78 -9.85 12.41
N ALA A 600 1.93 -9.34 11.17
CA ALA A 600 2.13 -10.17 10.00
C ALA A 600 3.40 -11.03 10.09
N ARG A 601 4.48 -10.46 10.64
CA ARG A 601 5.72 -11.19 10.87
C ARG A 601 5.58 -12.22 11.98
N LEU A 602 4.81 -11.97 13.04
CA LEU A 602 4.54 -12.97 14.07
C LEU A 602 3.81 -14.19 13.48
N VAL A 603 2.80 -13.94 12.64
CA VAL A 603 2.06 -14.99 11.93
C VAL A 603 2.98 -15.77 10.99
N LEU A 604 3.81 -15.05 10.22
CA LEU A 604 4.74 -15.66 9.27
C LEU A 604 5.87 -16.42 9.99
N ALA A 605 6.54 -15.82 10.96
CA ALA A 605 7.62 -16.43 11.73
C ALA A 605 7.16 -17.71 12.42
N SER A 606 5.98 -17.70 13.02
CA SER A 606 5.39 -18.91 13.59
C SER A 606 5.13 -20.00 12.55
N ALA A 607 4.51 -19.63 11.43
CA ALA A 607 4.20 -20.58 10.38
C ALA A 607 5.46 -21.16 9.72
N LEU A 608 6.53 -20.36 9.63
CA LEU A 608 7.84 -20.77 9.12
C LEU A 608 8.67 -21.57 10.17
N GLN A 609 8.34 -21.50 11.46
CA GLN A 609 9.09 -22.10 12.58
C GLN A 609 8.40 -23.32 13.21
N GLY A 610 7.61 -24.07 12.44
CA GLY A 610 6.99 -25.32 12.91
C GLY A 610 8.03 -26.27 13.54
N ARG A 611 7.93 -26.46 14.87
CA ARG A 611 8.77 -27.28 15.77
C ARG A 611 10.25 -26.84 15.91
N ASN A 612 10.51 -25.71 16.58
CA ASN A 612 11.52 -25.58 17.65
C ASN A 612 11.66 -24.11 18.06
N MET A 613 10.99 -23.73 19.14
CA MET A 613 11.28 -22.51 19.88
C MET A 613 12.19 -22.89 21.05
N GLN A 614 13.49 -22.58 20.95
CA GLN A 614 14.45 -22.40 22.04
C GLN A 614 15.84 -22.34 21.43
N LEU A 615 16.58 -21.24 21.63
CA LEU A 615 18.05 -21.23 21.79
C LEU A 615 18.67 -19.84 21.99
N GLU A 616 17.94 -18.73 21.84
CA GLU A 616 18.56 -17.38 21.94
C GLU A 616 18.26 -16.59 23.23
N GLU A 617 17.51 -17.14 24.18
CA GLU A 617 17.20 -16.47 25.47
C GLU A 617 17.90 -17.09 26.71
N ILE A 618 18.80 -18.06 26.53
CA ILE A 618 19.44 -18.75 27.68
C ILE A 618 20.63 -17.99 28.28
N ALA A 619 21.20 -17.01 27.57
CA ALA A 619 22.45 -16.36 28.01
C ALA A 619 22.27 -15.28 29.10
N THR A 620 21.05 -15.00 29.58
CA THR A 620 20.81 -13.93 30.57
C THR A 620 20.16 -14.40 31.88
N ILE A 621 20.00 -15.72 32.07
CA ILE A 621 19.43 -16.32 33.30
C ILE A 621 20.55 -17.00 34.12
N VAL A 622 21.68 -16.33 34.31
CA VAL A 622 22.77 -16.89 35.14
C VAL A 622 22.89 -16.17 36.49
N ASP A 623 22.36 -14.94 36.62
CA ASP A 623 22.45 -14.18 37.89
C ASP A 623 21.21 -14.33 38.80
N GLU A 624 20.10 -14.90 38.31
CA GLU A 624 18.86 -15.12 39.09
C GLU A 624 18.80 -16.50 39.79
N ALA A 625 19.85 -17.32 39.65
CA ALA A 625 19.82 -18.74 40.05
C ALA A 625 19.90 -18.99 41.56
N SER A 626 20.34 -18.02 42.37
CA SER A 626 20.58 -18.25 43.81
C SER A 626 19.34 -18.09 44.70
N ASP A 627 18.35 -17.28 44.31
CA ASP A 627 17.11 -17.10 45.09
C ASP A 627 16.01 -18.11 44.72
N VAL A 628 16.06 -18.65 43.50
CA VAL A 628 15.11 -19.66 43.01
C VAL A 628 15.24 -20.98 43.78
N PHE A 629 16.42 -21.35 44.29
CA PHE A 629 16.62 -22.64 44.98
C PHE A 629 15.87 -22.75 46.31
N ARG A 630 15.70 -21.64 47.06
CA ARG A 630 14.89 -21.65 48.30
C ARG A 630 13.39 -21.63 48.01
N PHE A 631 12.97 -20.88 46.99
CA PHE A 631 11.59 -20.85 46.53
C PHE A 631 11.13 -22.20 45.97
N ASN A 632 11.97 -22.86 45.16
CA ASN A 632 11.66 -24.18 44.57
C ASN A 632 11.33 -25.25 45.61
N ARG A 633 12.02 -25.27 46.75
CA ARG A 633 11.82 -26.31 47.78
C ARG A 633 10.46 -26.18 48.48
N GLY A 634 10.01 -24.96 48.75
CA GLY A 634 8.68 -24.68 49.31
C GLY A 634 7.55 -24.92 48.31
N LEU A 635 7.77 -24.54 47.04
CA LEU A 635 6.81 -24.74 45.96
C LEU A 635 6.60 -26.22 45.63
N LEU A 636 7.67 -27.03 45.60
CA LEU A 636 7.57 -28.47 45.31
C LEU A 636 6.78 -29.21 46.39
N GLN A 637 7.00 -28.90 47.66
CA GLN A 637 6.29 -29.53 48.77
C GLN A 637 4.80 -29.10 48.81
N GLY A 638 4.51 -27.82 48.58
CA GLY A 638 3.13 -27.34 48.46
C GLY A 638 2.41 -27.87 47.20
N ALA A 639 3.13 -28.02 46.09
CA ALA A 639 2.59 -28.56 44.85
C ALA A 639 2.17 -30.02 45.01
N ILE A 640 3.02 -30.88 45.59
CA ILE A 640 2.71 -32.30 45.81
C ILE A 640 1.46 -32.47 46.69
N GLU A 641 1.30 -31.64 47.73
CA GLU A 641 0.18 -31.74 48.66
C GLU A 641 -1.18 -31.36 48.05
N HIS A 642 -1.19 -30.44 47.08
CA HIS A 642 -2.42 -30.00 46.40
C HIS A 642 -2.69 -30.71 45.06
N MET A 643 -1.89 -31.70 44.68
CA MET A 643 -2.16 -32.49 43.48
C MET A 643 -3.41 -33.37 43.65
N GLY A 644 -4.32 -33.32 42.67
CA GLY A 644 -5.55 -34.14 42.66
C GLY A 644 -5.32 -35.65 42.51
N GLN A 645 -4.07 -36.07 42.28
CA GLN A 645 -3.63 -37.46 42.22
C GLN A 645 -2.96 -37.86 43.54
N GLY A 646 -3.14 -39.11 43.97
CA GLY A 646 -2.37 -39.66 45.08
C GLY A 646 -0.92 -39.90 44.66
N ILE A 647 0.05 -39.47 45.46
CA ILE A 647 1.48 -39.66 45.20
C ILE A 647 2.11 -40.37 46.39
N SER A 648 2.94 -41.37 46.11
CA SER A 648 3.86 -41.97 47.10
C SER A 648 5.24 -42.16 46.48
N VAL A 649 6.28 -41.94 47.29
CA VAL A 649 7.68 -42.01 46.87
C VAL A 649 8.42 -42.91 47.85
N VAL A 650 9.18 -43.86 47.32
CA VAL A 650 10.03 -44.78 48.10
C VAL A 650 11.50 -44.64 47.70
N ASP A 651 12.42 -44.87 48.64
CA ASP A 651 13.86 -44.86 48.41
C ASP A 651 14.37 -46.17 47.77
N ARG A 652 15.70 -46.30 47.63
CA ARG A 652 16.36 -47.48 47.03
C ARG A 652 16.08 -48.76 47.81
N GLU A 653 15.91 -48.64 49.12
CA GLU A 653 15.59 -49.72 50.05
C GLU A 653 14.09 -50.01 50.10
N LEU A 654 13.29 -49.39 49.22
CA LEU A 654 11.84 -49.50 49.12
C LEU A 654 11.09 -49.08 50.40
N LYS A 655 11.63 -48.10 51.12
CA LYS A 655 10.99 -47.45 52.26
C LYS A 655 10.34 -46.14 51.84
N LEU A 656 9.17 -45.85 52.41
CA LEU A 656 8.40 -44.66 52.09
C LEU A 656 9.11 -43.38 52.58
N VAL A 657 9.34 -42.43 51.68
CA VAL A 657 10.01 -41.14 51.98
C VAL A 657 9.12 -39.93 51.81
N ALA A 658 8.13 -39.98 50.93
CA ALA A 658 7.17 -38.89 50.73
C ALA A 658 5.82 -39.42 50.25
N TRP A 659 4.75 -38.72 50.60
CA TRP A 659 3.40 -38.95 50.10
C TRP A 659 2.60 -37.65 50.18
N ASN A 660 1.46 -37.60 49.50
CA ASN A 660 0.50 -36.51 49.68
C ASN A 660 -0.79 -36.97 50.35
N ARG A 661 -1.60 -36.02 50.83
CA ARG A 661 -2.90 -36.32 51.43
C ARG A 661 -3.83 -37.15 50.53
N ARG A 662 -3.82 -36.89 49.22
CA ARG A 662 -4.69 -37.59 48.27
C ARG A 662 -4.41 -39.10 48.20
N TYR A 663 -3.16 -39.51 48.42
CA TYR A 663 -2.79 -40.93 48.49
C TYR A 663 -3.49 -41.64 49.65
N ILE A 664 -3.57 -40.99 50.82
CA ILE A 664 -4.26 -41.54 51.99
C ILE A 664 -5.77 -41.62 51.74
N GLU A 665 -6.36 -40.57 51.16
CA GLU A 665 -7.80 -40.52 50.87
C GLU A 665 -8.24 -41.58 49.84
N LEU A 666 -7.45 -41.82 48.79
CA LEU A 666 -7.80 -42.78 47.73
C LEU A 666 -7.81 -44.24 48.22
N PHE A 667 -7.04 -44.57 49.25
CA PHE A 667 -6.91 -45.93 49.77
C PHE A 667 -7.49 -46.10 51.18
N HIS A 668 -7.95 -45.04 51.81
CA HIS A 668 -8.53 -45.01 53.16
C HIS A 668 -7.62 -45.69 54.21
N TYR A 669 -6.32 -45.35 54.22
CA TYR A 669 -5.38 -45.95 55.17
C TYR A 669 -5.66 -45.54 56.62
N PRO A 670 -5.50 -46.46 57.60
CA PRO A 670 -5.64 -46.15 59.01
C PRO A 670 -4.52 -45.23 59.50
N THR A 671 -4.84 -44.39 60.50
CA THR A 671 -3.88 -43.45 61.11
C THR A 671 -2.68 -44.19 61.68
N GLY A 672 -1.48 -43.82 61.23
CA GLY A 672 -0.21 -44.42 61.66
C GLY A 672 0.35 -45.51 60.73
N LEU A 673 -0.38 -45.98 59.71
CA LEU A 673 0.18 -46.95 58.75
C LEU A 673 1.19 -46.32 57.78
N ILE A 674 0.93 -45.07 57.34
CA ILE A 674 1.77 -44.33 56.41
C ILE A 674 2.70 -43.41 57.20
N GLN A 675 3.98 -43.78 57.28
CA GLN A 675 5.02 -43.04 57.99
C GLN A 675 6.35 -43.13 57.24
N VAL A 676 7.23 -42.15 57.46
CA VAL A 676 8.58 -42.13 56.86
C VAL A 676 9.37 -43.35 57.34
N GLY A 677 10.01 -44.06 56.41
CA GLY A 677 10.83 -45.24 56.68
C GLY A 677 10.06 -46.58 56.72
N ARG A 678 8.72 -46.56 56.61
CA ARG A 678 7.89 -47.78 56.53
C ARG A 678 8.19 -48.55 55.23
N SER A 679 8.26 -49.88 55.30
CA SER A 679 8.48 -50.70 54.09
C SER A 679 7.25 -50.67 53.19
N ILE A 680 7.46 -50.45 51.87
CA ILE A 680 6.36 -50.49 50.90
C ILE A 680 5.69 -51.86 50.83
N GLU A 681 6.43 -52.92 51.18
CA GLU A 681 5.92 -54.29 51.24
C GLU A 681 4.74 -54.41 52.21
N GLU A 682 4.84 -53.79 53.38
CA GLU A 682 3.79 -53.81 54.41
C GLU A 682 2.54 -53.05 53.93
N ILE A 683 2.73 -51.94 53.20
CA ILE A 683 1.62 -51.15 52.64
C ILE A 683 0.92 -51.92 51.51
N ILE A 684 1.68 -52.62 50.66
CA ILE A 684 1.12 -53.45 49.59
C ILE A 684 0.39 -54.68 50.16
N ARG A 685 0.92 -55.28 51.23
CA ARG A 685 0.27 -56.40 51.93
C ARG A 685 -1.11 -55.99 52.45
N TYR A 686 -1.20 -54.84 53.11
CA TYR A 686 -2.49 -54.27 53.54
C TYR A 686 -3.44 -54.04 52.36
N ASN A 687 -2.98 -53.47 51.25
CA ASN A 687 -3.81 -53.29 50.05
C ASN A 687 -4.32 -54.62 49.47
N ALA A 688 -3.50 -55.69 49.55
CA ALA A 688 -3.87 -57.01 49.07
C ALA A 688 -4.88 -57.71 49.99
N GLU A 689 -4.78 -57.56 51.32
CA GLU A 689 -5.77 -58.03 52.30
C GLU A 689 -7.15 -57.39 52.08
N GLN A 690 -7.18 -56.11 51.68
CA GLN A 690 -8.42 -55.39 51.35
C GLN A 690 -8.96 -55.70 49.93
N GLY A 691 -8.37 -56.65 49.21
CA GLY A 691 -8.79 -57.05 47.86
C GLY A 691 -8.49 -56.02 46.75
N LEU A 692 -7.81 -54.91 47.07
CA LEU A 692 -7.50 -53.83 46.11
C LEU A 692 -6.45 -54.23 45.07
N CYS A 693 -5.77 -55.36 45.28
CA CYS A 693 -4.76 -55.91 44.38
C CYS A 693 -5.31 -56.85 43.29
N GLY A 694 -6.62 -57.15 43.32
CA GLY A 694 -7.31 -58.12 42.45
C GLY A 694 -7.30 -59.55 43.01
N ALA A 695 -8.04 -60.48 42.38
CA ALA A 695 -8.13 -61.88 42.82
C ALA A 695 -6.76 -62.59 42.80
N GLY A 696 -6.49 -63.43 43.81
CA GLY A 696 -5.25 -64.21 43.95
C GLY A 696 -4.70 -64.23 45.39
N GLU A 697 -3.65 -65.01 45.63
CA GLU A 697 -2.98 -65.08 46.94
C GLU A 697 -2.25 -63.77 47.29
N ILE A 698 -2.37 -63.34 48.56
CA ILE A 698 -1.84 -62.06 49.07
C ILE A 698 -0.32 -61.99 48.92
N GLU A 699 0.42 -63.01 49.37
CA GLU A 699 1.88 -63.01 49.31
C GLU A 699 2.42 -63.04 47.86
N ALA A 700 1.71 -63.71 46.95
CA ALA A 700 2.06 -63.68 45.52
C ALA A 700 1.89 -62.27 44.92
N HIS A 701 0.89 -61.50 45.36
CA HIS A 701 0.67 -60.12 44.93
C HIS A 701 1.73 -59.15 45.46
N VAL A 702 2.17 -59.35 46.71
CA VAL A 702 3.21 -58.56 47.36
C VAL A 702 4.56 -58.82 46.68
N ALA A 703 4.99 -60.09 46.62
CA ALA A 703 6.27 -60.49 46.05
C ALA A 703 6.44 -60.02 44.59
N ARG A 704 5.38 -60.15 43.78
CA ARG A 704 5.38 -59.70 42.38
C ARG A 704 5.65 -58.20 42.27
N ARG A 705 4.99 -57.37 43.08
CA ARG A 705 5.08 -55.90 43.01
C ARG A 705 6.40 -55.38 43.56
N VAL A 706 6.90 -55.96 44.65
CA VAL A 706 8.24 -55.65 45.17
C VAL A 706 9.30 -55.98 44.13
N ALA A 707 9.24 -57.16 43.51
CA ALA A 707 10.15 -57.54 42.43
C ALA A 707 10.05 -56.64 41.19
N PHE A 708 8.88 -56.05 40.91
CA PHE A 708 8.74 -55.05 39.84
C PHE A 708 9.44 -53.73 40.19
N MET A 709 9.28 -53.21 41.41
CA MET A 709 9.95 -51.98 41.82
C MET A 709 11.47 -52.14 41.89
N GLN A 710 11.97 -53.29 42.35
CA GLN A 710 13.41 -53.59 42.38
C GLN A 710 14.02 -53.67 40.98
N ARG A 711 13.26 -54.16 39.99
CA ARG A 711 13.69 -54.17 38.58
C ARG A 711 13.67 -52.79 37.91
N GLY A 712 13.14 -51.76 38.58
CA GLY A 712 13.12 -50.39 38.08
C GLY A 712 12.31 -50.22 36.79
N SER A 713 11.41 -51.13 36.45
CA SER A 713 10.65 -51.05 35.21
C SER A 713 9.46 -50.10 35.37
N PRO A 714 9.31 -49.07 34.53
CA PRO A 714 8.13 -48.22 34.57
C PRO A 714 6.89 -49.05 34.20
N HIS A 715 5.79 -48.83 34.91
CA HIS A 715 4.55 -49.59 34.70
C HIS A 715 3.34 -48.67 34.84
N VAL A 716 2.35 -48.88 33.98
CA VAL A 716 1.05 -48.20 34.02
C VAL A 716 -0.03 -49.27 34.01
N SER A 717 -0.96 -49.20 34.97
CA SER A 717 -2.17 -50.03 34.93
C SER A 717 -3.38 -49.25 35.41
N ALA A 718 -4.46 -49.32 34.65
CA ALA A 718 -5.79 -48.91 35.09
C ALA A 718 -6.62 -50.12 35.51
N ARG A 719 -7.36 -49.99 36.61
CA ARG A 719 -8.22 -51.06 37.12
C ARG A 719 -9.53 -50.48 37.63
N GLU A 720 -10.61 -51.16 37.31
CA GLU A 720 -11.91 -50.92 37.92
C GLU A 720 -11.96 -51.59 39.29
N ARG A 721 -12.34 -50.82 40.30
CA ARG A 721 -12.50 -51.28 41.66
C ARG A 721 -13.91 -51.83 41.87
N PRO A 722 -14.14 -52.61 42.94
CA PRO A 722 -15.48 -53.11 43.27
C PRO A 722 -16.52 -52.02 43.53
N ASP A 723 -16.08 -50.78 43.82
CA ASP A 723 -16.92 -49.59 44.00
C ASP A 723 -17.28 -48.86 42.68
N GLY A 724 -16.87 -49.41 41.52
CA GLY A 724 -17.14 -48.85 40.19
C GLY A 724 -16.18 -47.73 39.74
N ARG A 725 -15.17 -47.38 40.55
CA ARG A 725 -14.16 -46.38 40.16
C ARG A 725 -13.01 -47.03 39.38
N VAL A 726 -12.54 -46.35 38.34
CA VAL A 726 -11.36 -46.77 37.59
C VAL A 726 -10.14 -45.98 38.08
N ILE A 727 -9.23 -46.65 38.80
CA ILE A 727 -7.98 -46.04 39.27
C ILE A 727 -6.84 -46.43 38.33
N GLU A 728 -6.20 -45.43 37.74
CA GLU A 728 -4.93 -45.57 37.03
C GLU A 728 -3.77 -45.41 38.01
N MET A 729 -2.85 -46.37 37.95
CA MET A 729 -1.63 -46.42 38.74
C MET A 729 -0.45 -46.37 37.81
N GLN A 730 0.42 -45.38 37.99
CA GLN A 730 1.67 -45.25 37.24
C GLN A 730 2.86 -45.20 38.19
N GLY A 731 3.79 -46.13 37.99
CA GLY A 731 5.03 -46.24 38.75
C GLY A 731 6.24 -46.00 37.87
N ASN A 732 7.15 -45.10 38.27
CA ASN A 732 8.39 -44.80 37.55
C ASN A 732 9.60 -44.86 38.50
N PRO A 733 10.75 -45.40 38.07
CA PRO A 733 11.99 -45.34 38.84
C PRO A 733 12.52 -43.90 38.92
N MET A 734 13.14 -43.54 40.04
CA MET A 734 13.80 -42.23 40.18
C MET A 734 15.27 -42.27 39.74
N PRO A 735 15.82 -41.18 39.14
CA PRO A 735 17.22 -41.12 38.69
C PRO A 735 18.25 -41.36 39.80
N ALA A 736 17.94 -40.96 41.03
CA ALA A 736 18.80 -41.17 42.20
C ALA A 736 18.53 -42.53 42.90
N GLY A 737 17.74 -43.42 42.29
CA GLY A 737 17.26 -44.67 42.89
C GLY A 737 16.01 -44.48 43.76
N GLY A 738 15.21 -45.54 43.90
CA GLY A 738 13.86 -45.49 44.46
C GLY A 738 12.76 -45.44 43.41
N PHE A 739 11.50 -45.31 43.85
CA PHE A 739 10.32 -45.44 42.99
C PHE A 739 9.25 -44.41 43.34
N VAL A 740 8.63 -43.78 42.33
CA VAL A 740 7.49 -42.88 42.50
C VAL A 740 6.24 -43.55 41.95
N MET A 741 5.18 -43.59 42.75
CA MET A 741 3.87 -44.07 42.35
C MET A 741 2.84 -42.95 42.37
N THR A 742 2.03 -42.90 41.32
CA THR A 742 0.93 -41.96 41.16
C THR A 742 -0.38 -42.72 40.96
N PHE A 743 -1.46 -42.20 41.53
CA PHE A 743 -2.77 -42.83 41.60
C PHE A 743 -3.86 -41.83 41.20
N THR A 744 -4.58 -42.10 40.12
CA THR A 744 -5.56 -41.18 39.53
C THR A 744 -6.90 -41.85 39.33
N ASP A 745 -7.99 -41.23 39.76
CA ASP A 745 -9.34 -41.65 39.40
C ASP A 745 -9.68 -41.14 37.99
N ILE A 746 -9.72 -42.06 37.01
CA ILE A 746 -9.97 -41.77 35.60
C ILE A 746 -11.41 -42.08 35.17
N THR A 747 -12.31 -42.36 36.11
CA THR A 747 -13.74 -42.65 35.83
C THR A 747 -14.42 -41.55 35.00
N PRO A 748 -14.37 -40.25 35.38
CA PRO A 748 -14.96 -39.19 34.56
C PRO A 748 -14.26 -39.00 33.21
N PHE A 749 -12.95 -39.27 33.14
CA PHE A 749 -12.19 -39.19 31.89
C PHE A 749 -12.63 -40.27 30.89
N ARG A 750 -12.80 -41.52 31.33
CA ARG A 750 -13.30 -42.63 30.50
C ARG A 750 -14.72 -42.37 29.97
N ALA A 751 -15.59 -41.75 30.76
CA ALA A 751 -16.94 -41.40 30.33
C ALA A 751 -16.93 -40.27 29.26
N ALA A 752 -16.13 -39.23 29.48
CA ALA A 752 -15.98 -38.14 28.52
C ALA A 752 -15.32 -38.59 27.20
N GLU A 753 -14.35 -39.50 27.27
CA GLU A 753 -13.69 -40.12 26.10
C GLU A 753 -14.71 -40.80 25.18
N ARG A 754 -15.69 -41.50 25.75
CA ARG A 754 -16.74 -42.20 24.98
C ARG A 754 -17.66 -41.22 24.24
N VAL A 755 -18.14 -40.19 24.93
CA VAL A 755 -19.00 -39.15 24.33
C VAL A 755 -18.24 -38.37 23.25
N LEU A 756 -16.98 -38.06 23.49
CA LEU A 756 -16.14 -37.34 22.53
C LEU A 756 -15.90 -38.16 21.26
N ARG A 757 -15.70 -39.47 21.40
CA ARG A 757 -15.50 -40.39 20.28
C ARG A 757 -16.72 -40.43 19.36
N GLU A 758 -17.91 -40.58 19.91
CA GLU A 758 -19.17 -40.58 19.13
C GLU A 758 -19.39 -39.25 18.38
N ALA A 759 -19.12 -38.12 19.04
CA ALA A 759 -19.21 -36.80 18.40
C ALA A 759 -18.16 -36.61 17.29
N ASN A 760 -16.97 -37.17 17.46
CA ASN A 760 -15.89 -37.09 16.49
C ASN A 760 -16.18 -37.96 15.25
N GLU A 761 -16.69 -39.18 15.43
CA GLU A 761 -17.12 -40.05 14.32
C GLU A 761 -18.20 -39.38 13.45
N HIS A 762 -19.19 -38.72 14.07
CA HIS A 762 -20.22 -37.97 13.33
C HIS A 762 -19.67 -36.71 12.63
N LEU A 763 -18.69 -36.02 13.23
CA LEU A 763 -18.05 -34.87 12.60
C LEU A 763 -17.16 -35.29 11.42
N GLU A 764 -16.42 -36.40 11.56
CA GLU A 764 -15.57 -36.97 10.51
C GLU A 764 -16.39 -37.37 9.28
N ALA A 765 -17.56 -38.00 9.48
CA ALA A 765 -18.49 -38.33 8.39
C ALA A 765 -18.93 -37.08 7.60
N ARG A 766 -19.36 -36.02 8.30
CA ARG A 766 -19.74 -34.75 7.68
C ARG A 766 -18.58 -34.01 7.01
N VAL A 767 -17.38 -34.06 7.59
CA VAL A 767 -16.19 -33.45 6.99
C VAL A 767 -15.81 -34.20 5.73
N ALA A 768 -15.88 -35.53 5.71
CA ALA A 768 -15.61 -36.34 4.52
C ALA A 768 -16.58 -36.00 3.38
N GLU A 769 -17.88 -35.93 3.67
CA GLU A 769 -18.92 -35.54 2.70
C GLU A 769 -18.64 -34.15 2.08
N ARG A 770 -18.44 -33.13 2.92
CA ARG A 770 -18.14 -31.77 2.44
C ARG A 770 -16.81 -31.64 1.73
N THR A 771 -15.80 -32.40 2.14
CA THR A 771 -14.49 -32.42 1.48
C THR A 771 -14.59 -33.05 0.09
N HIS A 772 -15.44 -34.05 -0.07
CA HIS A 772 -15.73 -34.66 -1.37
C HIS A 772 -16.41 -33.66 -2.32
N GLU A 773 -17.51 -33.02 -1.88
CA GLU A 773 -18.20 -31.98 -2.67
C GLU A 773 -17.27 -30.84 -3.09
N LEU A 774 -16.46 -30.31 -2.16
CA LEU A 774 -15.52 -29.24 -2.46
C LEU A 774 -14.44 -29.68 -3.44
N SER A 775 -13.94 -30.92 -3.30
CA SER A 775 -12.91 -31.47 -4.18
C SER A 775 -13.43 -31.60 -5.62
N GLU A 776 -14.66 -32.07 -5.79
CA GLU A 776 -15.30 -32.19 -7.10
C GLU A 776 -15.51 -30.81 -7.77
N LEU A 777 -16.06 -29.85 -7.03
CA LEU A 777 -16.29 -28.50 -7.57
C LEU A 777 -14.97 -27.79 -7.90
N ASN A 778 -13.94 -27.95 -7.06
CA ASN A 778 -12.62 -27.38 -7.32
C ASN A 778 -11.94 -28.04 -8.53
N ARG A 779 -12.16 -29.35 -8.73
CA ARG A 779 -11.69 -30.08 -9.93
C ARG A 779 -12.40 -29.57 -11.19
N GLN A 780 -13.70 -29.29 -11.13
CA GLN A 780 -14.44 -28.66 -12.24
C GLN A 780 -13.95 -27.24 -12.53
N LEU A 781 -13.72 -26.41 -11.51
CA LEU A 781 -13.21 -25.06 -11.71
C LEU A 781 -11.78 -25.03 -12.28
N LEU A 782 -10.94 -25.97 -11.85
CA LEU A 782 -9.59 -26.12 -12.39
C LEU A 782 -9.61 -26.58 -13.84
N SER A 783 -10.50 -27.50 -14.22
CA SER A 783 -10.62 -27.95 -15.62
C SER A 783 -11.10 -26.83 -16.55
N VAL A 784 -12.10 -26.04 -16.13
CA VAL A 784 -12.60 -24.89 -16.91
C VAL A 784 -11.53 -23.80 -17.06
N ASN A 785 -10.81 -23.44 -15.99
CA ASN A 785 -9.73 -22.46 -16.10
C ASN A 785 -8.58 -22.95 -17.00
N GLN A 786 -8.21 -24.23 -16.88
CA GLN A 786 -7.20 -24.82 -17.77
C GLN A 786 -7.66 -24.81 -19.23
N GLN A 787 -8.94 -25.01 -19.51
CA GLN A 787 -9.49 -24.91 -20.86
C GLN A 787 -9.41 -23.48 -21.40
N VAL A 788 -9.77 -22.47 -20.61
CA VAL A 788 -9.71 -21.05 -21.02
C VAL A 788 -8.26 -20.59 -21.25
N GLU A 789 -7.34 -20.91 -20.34
CA GLU A 789 -5.93 -20.56 -20.48
C GLU A 789 -5.27 -21.26 -21.67
N ARG A 790 -5.56 -22.56 -21.87
CA ARG A 790 -5.11 -23.27 -23.07
C ARG A 790 -5.70 -22.65 -24.34
N ALA A 791 -6.97 -22.27 -24.34
CA ALA A 791 -7.59 -21.63 -25.50
C ALA A 791 -6.93 -20.29 -25.83
N ASN A 792 -6.65 -19.44 -24.83
CA ASN A 792 -5.99 -18.14 -25.03
C ASN A 792 -4.52 -18.28 -25.48
N HIS A 793 -3.77 -19.18 -24.85
CA HIS A 793 -2.38 -19.42 -25.23
C HIS A 793 -2.28 -20.05 -26.61
N SER A 794 -3.15 -21.01 -26.93
CA SER A 794 -3.26 -21.59 -28.27
C SER A 794 -3.66 -20.54 -29.30
N LYS A 795 -4.61 -19.64 -29.01
CA LYS A 795 -4.99 -18.53 -29.91
C LYS A 795 -3.81 -17.59 -30.20
N SER A 796 -3.05 -17.21 -29.18
CA SER A 796 -1.89 -16.32 -29.34
C SER A 796 -0.75 -16.98 -30.12
N ARG A 797 -0.46 -18.26 -29.83
CA ARG A 797 0.57 -19.03 -30.54
C ARG A 797 0.16 -19.35 -31.98
N PHE A 798 -1.13 -19.65 -32.19
CA PHE A 798 -1.72 -19.86 -33.51
C PHE A 798 -1.61 -18.60 -34.36
N LEU A 799 -1.99 -17.42 -33.84
CA LEU A 799 -1.86 -16.16 -34.60
C LEU A 799 -0.41 -15.82 -34.96
N ALA A 800 0.55 -16.10 -34.07
CA ALA A 800 1.97 -15.90 -34.35
C ALA A 800 2.52 -16.87 -35.40
N ALA A 801 2.11 -18.15 -35.35
CA ALA A 801 2.49 -19.16 -36.33
C ALA A 801 1.87 -18.88 -37.70
N VAL A 802 0.55 -18.62 -37.74
CA VAL A 802 -0.18 -18.26 -38.96
C VAL A 802 0.43 -17.02 -39.62
N SER A 803 0.84 -16.02 -38.83
CA SER A 803 1.50 -14.86 -39.42
C SER A 803 2.86 -15.19 -40.04
N HIS A 804 3.63 -16.09 -39.45
CA HIS A 804 4.91 -16.53 -40.01
C HIS A 804 4.69 -17.26 -41.33
N ASP A 805 3.79 -18.24 -41.31
CA ASP A 805 3.45 -19.11 -42.45
C ASP A 805 2.79 -18.33 -43.59
N LEU A 806 2.11 -17.21 -43.31
CA LEU A 806 1.56 -16.32 -44.34
C LEU A 806 2.61 -15.32 -44.89
N THR A 807 3.62 -14.96 -44.11
CA THR A 807 4.65 -13.98 -44.53
C THR A 807 5.66 -14.59 -45.50
N GLN A 808 5.97 -15.88 -45.36
CA GLN A 808 6.90 -16.63 -46.22
C GLN A 808 6.47 -16.70 -47.70
N PRO A 809 5.27 -17.23 -48.04
CA PRO A 809 4.83 -17.31 -49.43
C PRO A 809 4.61 -15.91 -50.04
N LEU A 810 4.19 -14.94 -49.21
CA LEU A 810 4.06 -13.55 -49.63
C LEU A 810 5.42 -12.94 -50.03
N ASN A 811 6.48 -13.26 -49.27
CA ASN A 811 7.83 -12.82 -49.57
C ASN A 811 8.35 -13.40 -50.90
N ALA A 812 8.15 -14.70 -51.13
CA ALA A 812 8.53 -15.34 -52.39
C ALA A 812 7.77 -14.74 -53.58
N ALA A 813 6.45 -14.59 -53.47
CA ALA A 813 5.61 -13.97 -54.50
C ALA A 813 6.06 -12.54 -54.84
N LYS A 814 6.47 -11.74 -53.84
CA LYS A 814 6.98 -10.39 -54.03
C LYS A 814 8.33 -10.36 -54.74
N LEU A 815 9.24 -11.26 -54.39
CA LEU A 815 10.53 -11.41 -55.08
C LEU A 815 10.35 -11.83 -56.55
N PHE A 816 9.45 -12.79 -56.83
CA PHE A 816 9.12 -13.19 -58.20
C PHE A 816 8.45 -12.06 -59.00
N THR A 817 7.52 -11.35 -58.39
CA THR A 817 6.82 -10.23 -59.06
C THR A 817 7.77 -9.07 -59.33
N SER A 818 8.66 -8.74 -58.40
CA SER A 818 9.72 -7.75 -58.59
C SER A 818 10.68 -8.18 -59.70
N SER A 819 11.07 -9.45 -59.73
CA SER A 819 11.87 -10.00 -60.83
C SER A 819 11.12 -9.90 -62.17
N LEU A 820 9.84 -10.27 -62.24
CA LEU A 820 9.01 -10.11 -63.44
C LEU A 820 8.94 -8.65 -63.92
N LEU A 821 8.76 -7.71 -63.00
CA LEU A 821 8.72 -6.28 -63.31
C LEU A 821 10.02 -5.75 -63.91
N GLU A 822 11.16 -6.30 -63.53
CA GLU A 822 12.46 -5.97 -64.13
C GLU A 822 12.65 -6.61 -65.53
N MET A 823 11.95 -7.70 -65.87
CA MET A 823 12.03 -8.33 -67.22
C MET A 823 11.21 -7.59 -68.27
N LEU A 824 10.10 -7.00 -67.85
CA LEU A 824 9.05 -6.56 -68.76
C LEU A 824 9.29 -5.11 -69.20
N PRO A 825 9.07 -4.77 -70.48
CA PRO A 825 9.11 -3.37 -70.93
C PRO A 825 8.13 -2.52 -70.12
N GLN A 826 8.55 -1.35 -69.62
CA GLN A 826 7.76 -0.50 -68.71
C GLN A 826 6.35 -0.13 -69.23
N ALA A 827 6.15 -0.15 -70.55
CA ALA A 827 4.89 0.17 -71.23
C ALA A 827 4.04 -1.04 -71.66
N GLY A 828 4.47 -2.29 -71.38
CA GLY A 828 3.73 -3.50 -71.76
C GLY A 828 2.56 -3.84 -70.83
N GLU A 829 1.51 -4.48 -71.36
CA GLU A 829 0.34 -4.93 -70.59
C GLU A 829 0.73 -5.92 -69.47
N GLN A 830 1.69 -6.80 -69.74
CA GLN A 830 2.26 -7.72 -68.76
C GLN A 830 2.93 -6.98 -67.58
N ALA A 831 3.60 -5.85 -67.82
CA ALA A 831 4.21 -5.03 -66.76
C ALA A 831 3.15 -4.28 -65.92
N ARG A 832 1.97 -4.01 -66.48
CA ARG A 832 0.83 -3.50 -65.71
C ARG A 832 0.23 -4.58 -64.82
N ILE A 833 0.05 -5.80 -65.33
CA ILE A 833 -0.45 -6.93 -64.55
C ILE A 833 0.50 -7.27 -63.40
N ALA A 834 1.81 -7.32 -63.66
CA ALA A 834 2.80 -7.56 -62.62
C ALA A 834 2.81 -6.46 -61.54
N ARG A 835 2.59 -5.18 -61.91
CA ARG A 835 2.43 -4.08 -60.93
C ARG A 835 1.19 -4.28 -60.07
N HIS A 836 0.06 -4.64 -60.68
CA HIS A 836 -1.16 -4.93 -59.92
C HIS A 836 -1.00 -6.12 -58.96
N ILE A 837 -0.22 -7.14 -59.33
CA ILE A 837 0.11 -8.24 -58.42
C ILE A 837 0.98 -7.73 -57.26
N ASP A 838 2.00 -6.91 -57.52
CA ASP A 838 2.86 -6.33 -56.47
C ASP A 838 2.06 -5.45 -55.50
N ASP A 839 1.15 -4.62 -56.02
CA ASP A 839 0.25 -3.77 -55.23
C ASP A 839 -0.70 -4.62 -54.35
N ALA A 840 -1.28 -5.70 -54.91
CA ALA A 840 -2.16 -6.59 -54.17
C ALA A 840 -1.42 -7.38 -53.07
N LEU A 841 -0.18 -7.81 -53.34
CA LEU A 841 0.68 -8.45 -52.35
C LEU A 841 1.07 -7.45 -51.26
N GLY A 842 1.37 -6.20 -51.62
CA GLY A 842 1.63 -5.11 -50.68
C GLY A 842 0.45 -4.82 -49.76
N ALA A 843 -0.77 -4.74 -50.31
CA ALA A 843 -1.98 -4.56 -49.51
C ALA A 843 -2.21 -5.72 -48.52
N THR A 844 -1.94 -6.95 -48.94
CA THR A 844 -2.06 -8.14 -48.07
C THR A 844 -1.02 -8.11 -46.93
N GLU A 845 0.20 -7.64 -47.21
CA GLU A 845 1.27 -7.44 -46.21
C GLU A 845 0.82 -6.48 -45.09
N ASP A 846 0.20 -5.37 -45.47
CA ASP A 846 -0.29 -4.36 -44.53
C ASP A 846 -1.41 -4.91 -43.63
N LEU A 847 -2.33 -5.70 -44.19
CA LEU A 847 -3.41 -6.33 -43.41
C LEU A 847 -2.89 -7.32 -42.36
N ILE A 848 -1.90 -8.14 -42.72
CA ILE A 848 -1.25 -9.08 -41.79
C ILE A 848 -0.54 -8.31 -40.67
N THR A 849 0.15 -7.22 -41.03
CA THR A 849 0.86 -6.37 -40.07
C THR A 849 -0.11 -5.71 -39.08
N ASP A 850 -1.24 -5.17 -39.56
CA ASP A 850 -2.26 -4.55 -38.71
C ASP A 850 -2.91 -5.56 -37.74
N LEU A 851 -3.17 -6.79 -38.20
CA LEU A 851 -3.70 -7.87 -37.36
C LEU A 851 -2.71 -8.25 -36.24
N LEU A 852 -1.42 -8.33 -36.57
CA LEU A 852 -0.37 -8.59 -35.60
C LEU A 852 -0.24 -7.47 -34.55
N ASP A 853 -0.35 -6.22 -34.98
CA ASP A 853 -0.25 -5.07 -34.08
C ASP A 853 -1.39 -5.05 -33.06
N ILE A 854 -2.63 -5.39 -33.46
CA ILE A 854 -3.77 -5.58 -32.54
C ILE A 854 -3.51 -6.70 -31.53
N SER A 855 -3.05 -7.86 -31.99
CA SER A 855 -2.74 -8.98 -31.09
C SER A 855 -1.66 -8.62 -30.06
N ARG A 856 -0.66 -7.81 -30.46
CA ARG A 856 0.39 -7.32 -29.56
C ARG A 856 -0.11 -6.26 -28.58
N LEU A 857 -1.06 -5.41 -28.99
CA LEU A 857 -1.72 -4.42 -28.14
C LEU A 857 -2.58 -5.10 -27.06
N GLU A 858 -3.41 -6.10 -27.43
CA GLU A 858 -4.23 -6.87 -26.47
C GLU A 858 -3.39 -7.64 -25.45
N ALA A 859 -2.26 -8.21 -25.89
CA ALA A 859 -1.34 -8.95 -25.03
C ALA A 859 -0.49 -8.04 -24.10
N GLY A 860 -0.63 -6.70 -24.20
CA GLY A 860 0.13 -5.74 -23.39
C GLY A 860 1.65 -5.72 -23.67
N LYS A 861 2.08 -6.22 -24.85
CA LYS A 861 3.52 -6.40 -25.18
C LYS A 861 4.17 -5.20 -25.87
N PHE A 862 3.44 -4.12 -26.14
CA PHE A 862 3.97 -2.89 -26.74
C PHE A 862 4.79 -2.07 -25.71
N LYS A 863 6.09 -1.89 -25.94
CA LYS A 863 6.97 -1.01 -25.15
C LYS A 863 7.34 0.24 -25.95
N ALA A 864 6.90 1.42 -25.53
CA ALA A 864 7.26 2.70 -26.16
C ALA A 864 8.65 3.20 -25.72
N ARG A 865 9.44 3.70 -26.67
CA ARG A 865 10.73 4.36 -26.42
C ARG A 865 10.58 5.86 -26.66
N LYS A 866 10.24 6.60 -25.61
CA LYS A 866 10.00 8.05 -25.70
C LYS A 866 11.33 8.83 -25.62
N LEU A 867 11.56 9.69 -26.61
CA LEU A 867 12.74 10.52 -26.78
C LEU A 867 12.32 11.95 -27.14
N ASP A 868 13.21 12.91 -26.95
CA ASP A 868 13.03 14.28 -27.43
C ASP A 868 13.44 14.36 -28.91
N PHE A 869 12.58 14.85 -29.79
CA PHE A 869 12.88 15.04 -31.23
C PHE A 869 12.07 16.20 -31.82
N ALA A 870 12.47 16.70 -32.99
CA ALA A 870 11.77 17.79 -33.68
C ALA A 870 10.59 17.26 -34.50
N LEU A 871 9.42 17.92 -34.43
CA LEU A 871 8.25 17.49 -35.20
C LEU A 871 8.46 17.48 -36.72
N SER A 872 9.37 18.33 -37.23
CA SER A 872 9.82 18.31 -38.63
C SER A 872 10.25 16.93 -39.08
N ASP A 873 10.96 16.16 -38.23
CA ASP A 873 11.47 14.83 -38.58
C ASP A 873 10.34 13.84 -38.92
N VAL A 874 9.13 14.05 -38.38
CA VAL A 874 7.95 13.24 -38.70
C VAL A 874 7.14 13.88 -39.83
N PHE A 875 6.96 15.20 -39.81
CA PHE A 875 6.15 15.92 -40.79
C PHE A 875 6.77 15.88 -42.18
N ASP A 876 8.07 16.04 -42.32
CA ASP A 876 8.76 16.05 -43.62
C ASP A 876 8.68 14.67 -44.30
N ASN A 877 8.81 13.60 -43.50
CA ASN A 877 8.64 12.24 -43.98
C ASN A 877 7.20 11.97 -44.45
N LEU A 878 6.19 12.40 -43.67
CA LEU A 878 4.78 12.25 -44.07
C LEU A 878 4.42 13.15 -45.26
N LYS A 879 5.01 14.35 -45.35
CA LYS A 879 4.86 15.28 -46.48
C LYS A 879 5.36 14.67 -47.77
N ALA A 880 6.54 14.04 -47.73
CA ALA A 880 7.10 13.36 -48.90
C ALA A 880 6.25 12.13 -49.30
N GLU A 881 5.86 11.30 -48.33
CA GLU A 881 5.08 10.08 -48.58
C GLU A 881 3.69 10.37 -49.15
N PHE A 882 2.91 11.24 -48.49
CA PHE A 882 1.55 11.57 -48.91
C PHE A 882 1.48 12.64 -49.99
N GLY A 883 2.57 13.38 -50.24
CA GLY A 883 2.64 14.34 -51.36
C GLY A 883 2.60 13.64 -52.72
N VAL A 884 3.23 12.47 -52.85
CA VAL A 884 3.16 11.66 -54.07
C VAL A 884 1.75 11.08 -54.25
N LEU A 885 1.14 10.58 -53.18
CA LEU A 885 -0.24 10.07 -53.21
C LEU A 885 -1.26 11.17 -53.51
N ALA A 886 -1.03 12.39 -53.02
CA ALA A 886 -1.87 13.54 -53.27
C ALA A 886 -1.94 13.90 -54.77
N GLN A 887 -0.81 13.81 -55.47
CA GLN A 887 -0.74 14.01 -56.92
C GLN A 887 -1.45 12.89 -57.69
N ALA A 888 -1.37 11.66 -57.22
CA ALA A 888 -2.03 10.51 -57.85
C ALA A 888 -3.56 10.49 -57.64
N SER A 889 -4.04 11.01 -56.50
CA SER A 889 -5.45 10.96 -56.08
C SER A 889 -6.19 12.31 -56.19
N ASP A 890 -5.58 13.32 -56.83
CA ASP A 890 -6.09 14.69 -57.00
C ASP A 890 -6.48 15.40 -55.68
N ILE A 891 -5.76 15.12 -54.59
CA ILE A 891 -6.02 15.69 -53.26
C ILE A 891 -5.09 16.89 -53.02
N GLN A 892 -5.62 18.01 -52.59
CA GLN A 892 -4.84 19.16 -52.13
C GLN A 892 -4.31 18.91 -50.71
N PHE A 893 -3.10 18.35 -50.61
CA PHE A 893 -2.44 18.07 -49.33
C PHE A 893 -1.46 19.19 -48.94
N SER A 894 -1.66 19.79 -47.77
CA SER A 894 -0.78 20.82 -47.21
C SER A 894 -0.27 20.41 -45.83
N VAL A 895 1.02 20.66 -45.57
CA VAL A 895 1.65 20.42 -44.26
C VAL A 895 2.19 21.73 -43.72
N VAL A 896 1.75 22.11 -42.52
CA VAL A 896 2.26 23.30 -41.82
C VAL A 896 3.57 22.94 -41.14
N GLU A 897 4.66 23.60 -41.55
CA GLU A 897 5.99 23.38 -40.99
C GLU A 897 6.01 23.69 -39.49
N SER A 898 6.68 22.83 -38.72
CA SER A 898 6.83 23.00 -37.28
C SER A 898 8.22 22.60 -36.83
N ARG A 899 8.86 23.50 -36.08
CA ARG A 899 10.17 23.27 -35.44
C ARG A 899 10.05 22.93 -33.95
N LEU A 900 8.84 22.62 -33.47
CA LEU A 900 8.62 22.29 -32.07
C LEU A 900 9.29 20.96 -31.73
N ALA A 901 10.05 20.94 -30.63
CA ALA A 901 10.58 19.71 -30.06
C ALA A 901 9.54 19.08 -29.13
N VAL A 902 9.35 17.76 -29.24
CA VAL A 902 8.34 17.01 -28.50
C VAL A 902 8.91 15.76 -27.85
N TYR A 903 8.29 15.29 -26.77
CA TYR A 903 8.67 14.07 -26.06
C TYR A 903 7.72 12.91 -26.42
N SER A 904 8.15 12.01 -27.31
CA SER A 904 7.35 10.86 -27.75
C SER A 904 8.22 9.76 -28.37
N ASP A 905 7.63 8.66 -28.81
CA ASP A 905 8.29 7.69 -29.70
C ASP A 905 8.02 8.09 -31.16
N VAL A 906 9.08 8.38 -31.92
CA VAL A 906 9.02 8.84 -33.32
C VAL A 906 8.24 7.87 -34.20
N ARG A 907 8.48 6.55 -34.05
CA ARG A 907 7.90 5.52 -34.92
C ARG A 907 6.42 5.33 -34.64
N LEU A 908 6.07 5.23 -33.36
CA LEU A 908 4.68 5.07 -32.93
C LEU A 908 3.85 6.31 -33.23
N LEU A 909 4.41 7.52 -33.02
CA LEU A 909 3.73 8.76 -33.37
C LEU A 909 3.50 8.86 -34.88
N ARG A 910 4.51 8.54 -35.70
CA ARG A 910 4.37 8.47 -37.16
C ARG A 910 3.25 7.51 -37.56
N ARG A 911 3.17 6.33 -36.95
CA ARG A 911 2.11 5.34 -37.25
C ARG A 911 0.70 5.86 -36.95
N VAL A 912 0.52 6.55 -35.82
CA VAL A 912 -0.78 7.18 -35.49
C VAL A 912 -1.15 8.23 -36.54
N LEU A 913 -0.23 9.11 -36.91
CA LEU A 913 -0.49 10.15 -37.92
C LEU A 913 -0.72 9.56 -39.32
N GLN A 914 0.01 8.50 -39.67
CA GLN A 914 -0.20 7.76 -40.91
C GLN A 914 -1.62 7.18 -40.96
N ASN A 915 -2.12 6.57 -39.88
CA ASN A 915 -3.49 6.06 -39.83
C ASN A 915 -4.56 7.17 -39.97
N PHE A 916 -4.30 8.37 -39.43
CA PHE A 916 -5.18 9.52 -39.64
C PHE A 916 -5.15 10.02 -41.08
N LEU A 917 -3.96 10.15 -41.68
CA LEU A 917 -3.79 10.60 -43.06
C LEU A 917 -4.36 9.59 -44.07
N THR A 918 -4.12 8.30 -43.90
CA THR A 918 -4.69 7.26 -44.77
C THR A 918 -6.22 7.29 -44.73
N ASN A 919 -6.83 7.52 -43.58
CA ASN A 919 -8.27 7.71 -43.48
C ASN A 919 -8.73 9.00 -44.18
N ALA A 920 -8.03 10.12 -43.95
CA ALA A 920 -8.35 11.39 -44.60
C ALA A 920 -8.30 11.29 -46.12
N PHE A 921 -7.28 10.63 -46.70
CA PHE A 921 -7.15 10.45 -48.14
C PHE A 921 -8.19 9.50 -48.71
N ARG A 922 -8.51 8.42 -47.98
CA ARG A 922 -9.46 7.39 -48.42
C ARG A 922 -10.89 7.90 -48.50
N TYR A 923 -11.33 8.69 -47.51
CA TYR A 923 -12.71 9.16 -47.41
C TYR A 923 -12.92 10.57 -47.97
N ASN A 924 -11.89 11.17 -48.58
CA ASN A 924 -11.95 12.52 -49.16
C ASN A 924 -11.30 12.59 -50.56
N PRO A 925 -11.76 11.79 -51.54
CA PRO A 925 -11.24 11.86 -52.90
C PRO A 925 -11.47 13.25 -53.50
N ALA A 926 -10.49 13.79 -54.22
CA ALA A 926 -10.50 15.16 -54.77
C ALA A 926 -10.68 16.30 -53.74
N GLY A 927 -10.39 16.03 -52.46
CA GLY A 927 -10.57 16.97 -51.36
C GLY A 927 -9.31 17.74 -50.95
N ARG A 928 -9.39 18.38 -49.79
CA ARG A 928 -8.31 19.10 -49.08
C ARG A 928 -7.97 18.39 -47.77
N VAL A 929 -6.69 18.14 -47.56
CA VAL A 929 -6.17 17.56 -46.30
C VAL A 929 -5.06 18.45 -45.75
N LEU A 930 -5.15 18.82 -44.48
CA LEU A 930 -4.16 19.65 -43.80
C LEU A 930 -3.57 18.91 -42.59
N LEU A 931 -2.26 18.72 -42.58
CA LEU A 931 -1.51 18.27 -41.40
C LEU A 931 -0.83 19.48 -40.75
N GLY A 932 -1.03 19.66 -39.46
CA GLY A 932 -0.35 20.72 -38.71
C GLY A 932 -0.32 20.46 -37.22
N CYS A 933 0.28 21.38 -36.47
CA CYS A 933 0.25 21.33 -35.02
C CYS A 933 -0.02 22.70 -34.41
N ARG A 934 -0.64 22.69 -33.24
CA ARG A 934 -0.91 23.89 -32.43
C ARG A 934 -0.28 23.73 -31.07
N ARG A 935 0.38 24.77 -30.58
CA ARG A 935 0.89 24.83 -29.21
C ARG A 935 -0.27 25.15 -28.25
N LEU A 936 -0.40 24.35 -27.20
CA LEU A 936 -1.37 24.51 -26.11
C LEU A 936 -0.58 24.56 -24.80
N GLY A 937 0.01 25.73 -24.49
CA GLY A 937 0.85 25.90 -23.31
C GLY A 937 2.12 25.04 -23.34
N ASP A 938 2.19 24.05 -22.43
CA ASP A 938 3.25 23.05 -22.30
C ASP A 938 3.06 21.82 -23.21
N LYS A 939 1.96 21.79 -23.97
CA LYS A 939 1.60 20.70 -24.87
C LYS A 939 1.57 21.13 -26.32
N VAL A 940 1.68 20.15 -27.21
CA VAL A 940 1.46 20.29 -28.64
C VAL A 940 0.32 19.38 -29.05
N ARG A 941 -0.66 19.93 -29.76
CA ARG A 941 -1.73 19.16 -30.39
C ARG A 941 -1.47 19.09 -31.88
N ILE A 942 -1.19 17.90 -32.38
CA ILE A 942 -1.08 17.63 -33.81
C ILE A 942 -2.49 17.33 -34.33
N GLU A 943 -2.87 17.96 -35.43
CA GLU A 943 -4.19 17.86 -36.04
C GLU A 943 -4.06 17.47 -37.51
N VAL A 944 -4.89 16.53 -37.95
CA VAL A 944 -5.15 16.18 -39.35
C VAL A 944 -6.58 16.60 -39.66
N TRP A 945 -6.72 17.55 -40.57
CA TRP A 945 -8.01 18.07 -41.02
C TRP A 945 -8.31 17.51 -42.41
N ASP A 946 -9.55 17.06 -42.61
CA ASP A 946 -10.12 16.71 -43.91
C ASP A 946 -11.45 17.43 -44.10
N ASN A 947 -11.84 17.70 -45.34
CA ASN A 947 -13.15 18.23 -45.71
C ASN A 947 -14.05 17.13 -46.32
N GLY A 948 -13.90 15.88 -45.88
CA GLY A 948 -14.70 14.76 -46.36
C GLY A 948 -16.15 14.77 -45.83
N PRO A 949 -16.89 13.65 -45.93
CA PRO A 949 -18.32 13.58 -45.59
C PRO A 949 -18.62 13.74 -44.09
N GLY A 950 -17.60 13.84 -43.23
CA GLY A 950 -17.78 13.89 -41.78
C GLY A 950 -18.31 12.58 -41.17
N ILE A 951 -18.41 12.55 -39.85
CA ILE A 951 -18.77 11.38 -39.04
C ILE A 951 -19.93 11.76 -38.11
N PRO A 952 -21.10 11.10 -38.21
CA PRO A 952 -22.24 11.32 -37.33
C PRO A 952 -21.91 11.14 -35.84
N ILE A 953 -22.50 11.98 -34.98
CA ILE A 953 -22.19 12.05 -33.54
C ILE A 953 -22.35 10.70 -32.82
N ASP A 954 -23.35 9.92 -33.21
CA ASP A 954 -23.66 8.58 -32.68
C ASP A 954 -22.63 7.51 -33.08
N LYS A 955 -21.84 7.80 -34.11
CA LYS A 955 -20.82 6.89 -34.65
C LYS A 955 -19.39 7.26 -34.26
N GLN A 956 -19.17 8.45 -33.69
CA GLN A 956 -17.82 8.96 -33.38
C GLN A 956 -17.06 8.12 -32.33
N GLU A 957 -17.74 7.43 -31.41
CA GLU A 957 -17.08 6.49 -30.49
C GLU A 957 -16.81 5.14 -31.16
N ALA A 958 -17.78 4.61 -31.92
CA ALA A 958 -17.75 3.28 -32.51
C ALA A 958 -16.69 3.11 -33.61
N ILE A 959 -16.27 4.19 -34.29
CA ILE A 959 -15.23 4.13 -35.32
C ILE A 959 -13.83 3.76 -34.77
N PHE A 960 -13.65 3.82 -33.45
CA PHE A 960 -12.41 3.40 -32.80
C PHE A 960 -12.44 1.94 -32.33
N ASP A 961 -13.55 1.22 -32.54
CA ASP A 961 -13.67 -0.19 -32.24
C ASP A 961 -13.14 -1.06 -33.39
N GLU A 962 -12.70 -2.27 -33.07
CA GLU A 962 -12.12 -3.20 -34.04
C GLU A 962 -13.16 -3.66 -35.06
N PHE A 963 -12.76 -3.71 -36.34
CA PHE A 963 -13.61 -4.13 -37.47
C PHE A 963 -14.85 -3.25 -37.72
N SER A 964 -14.94 -2.10 -37.05
CA SER A 964 -16.06 -1.17 -37.19
C SER A 964 -15.91 -0.34 -38.47
N ARG A 965 -16.95 -0.34 -39.31
CA ARG A 965 -17.05 0.50 -40.53
C ARG A 965 -18.41 1.20 -40.55
N LEU A 966 -18.47 2.38 -41.17
CA LEU A 966 -19.72 3.11 -41.37
C LEU A 966 -20.37 2.64 -42.68
N ASP A 967 -21.61 2.14 -42.61
CA ASP A 967 -22.39 1.62 -43.74
C ASP A 967 -22.92 2.73 -44.67
N HIS A 968 -22.03 3.54 -45.24
CA HIS A 968 -22.40 4.48 -46.30
C HIS A 968 -21.50 4.30 -47.53
N SER A 969 -22.15 3.93 -48.64
CA SER A 969 -21.66 3.88 -50.02
C SER A 969 -20.98 2.58 -50.46
N ARG A 970 -21.75 1.71 -51.14
CA ARG A 970 -21.33 0.52 -51.90
C ARG A 970 -20.48 0.82 -53.14
N THR A 971 -19.90 2.00 -53.25
CA THR A 971 -19.21 2.50 -54.44
C THR A 971 -17.90 3.18 -54.08
N ALA A 972 -16.94 2.39 -53.61
CA ALA A 972 -15.52 2.60 -53.83
C ALA A 972 -14.84 1.23 -53.65
N ARG A 973 -14.35 0.65 -54.75
CA ARG A 973 -13.46 -0.51 -54.73
C ARG A 973 -12.23 -0.12 -53.91
N GLU A 974 -12.10 -0.60 -52.66
CA GLU A 974 -10.82 -1.04 -52.05
C GLU A 974 -10.91 -1.40 -50.56
N GLN A 975 -10.06 -2.36 -50.19
CA GLN A 975 -10.03 -3.14 -48.96
C GLN A 975 -9.41 -2.38 -47.77
N GLY A 976 -9.96 -2.52 -46.56
CA GLY A 976 -9.23 -2.18 -45.33
C GLY A 976 -9.99 -2.63 -44.09
N LEU A 977 -9.42 -3.51 -43.27
CA LEU A 977 -10.10 -4.28 -42.21
C LEU A 977 -10.79 -3.46 -41.09
N GLY A 978 -10.75 -2.12 -41.11
CA GLY A 978 -11.32 -1.29 -40.04
C GLY A 978 -10.45 -1.24 -38.78
N LEU A 979 -9.16 -1.55 -38.89
CA LEU A 979 -8.24 -1.66 -37.75
C LEU A 979 -7.43 -0.39 -37.47
N GLY A 980 -7.28 0.51 -38.46
CA GLY A 980 -6.35 1.65 -38.36
C GLY A 980 -6.63 2.60 -37.19
N LEU A 981 -7.90 2.94 -36.93
CA LEU A 981 -8.27 3.81 -35.79
C LEU A 981 -8.18 3.09 -34.44
N ALA A 982 -8.52 1.80 -34.39
CA ALA A 982 -8.33 0.97 -33.20
C ALA A 982 -6.85 0.87 -32.82
N ILE A 983 -5.96 0.67 -33.80
CA ILE A 983 -4.50 0.68 -33.63
C ILE A 983 -4.03 2.06 -33.16
N ALA A 984 -4.52 3.15 -33.75
CA ALA A 984 -4.17 4.51 -33.34
C ALA A 984 -4.56 4.78 -31.87
N ARG A 985 -5.74 4.33 -31.44
CA ARG A 985 -6.21 4.42 -30.05
C ARG A 985 -5.37 3.56 -29.10
N GLY A 986 -5.03 2.34 -29.49
CA GLY A 986 -4.14 1.47 -28.73
C GLY A 986 -2.75 2.08 -28.54
N ILE A 987 -2.13 2.57 -29.61
CA ILE A 987 -0.82 3.23 -29.57
C ILE A 987 -0.88 4.51 -28.73
N SER A 988 -1.94 5.31 -28.85
CA SER A 988 -2.15 6.50 -28.02
C SER A 988 -2.16 6.18 -26.52
N LEU A 989 -2.83 5.10 -26.11
CA LEU A 989 -2.86 4.62 -24.72
C LEU A 989 -1.46 4.20 -24.26
N VAL A 990 -0.71 3.47 -25.09
CA VAL A 990 0.69 3.07 -24.81
C VAL A 990 1.60 4.30 -24.67
N LEU A 991 1.41 5.31 -25.52
CA LEU A 991 2.17 6.56 -25.48
C LEU A 991 1.72 7.52 -24.37
N GLY A 992 0.53 7.34 -23.79
CA GLY A 992 -0.04 8.27 -22.83
C GLY A 992 -0.42 9.63 -23.43
N HIS A 993 -0.66 9.67 -24.75
CA HIS A 993 -0.98 10.89 -25.52
C HIS A 993 -2.44 10.86 -25.91
N PRO A 994 -3.34 11.69 -25.35
CA PRO A 994 -4.78 11.58 -25.62
C PRO A 994 -5.13 11.90 -27.08
N LEU A 995 -5.99 11.05 -27.66
CA LEU A 995 -6.66 11.31 -28.94
C LEU A 995 -7.94 12.11 -28.75
N SER A 996 -8.28 12.90 -29.76
CA SER A 996 -9.55 13.61 -29.86
C SER A 996 -10.01 13.65 -31.30
N LEU A 997 -11.32 13.59 -31.51
CA LEU A 997 -11.99 13.75 -32.78
C LEU A 997 -12.96 14.92 -32.66
N ARG A 998 -13.01 15.75 -33.70
CA ARG A 998 -14.13 16.65 -33.97
C ARG A 998 -14.56 16.40 -35.40
N SER A 999 -15.83 16.15 -35.63
CA SER A 999 -16.33 15.91 -36.97
C SER A 999 -17.71 16.51 -37.12
N TRP A 1000 -17.98 17.03 -38.32
CA TRP A 1000 -19.22 17.66 -38.69
C TRP A 1000 -19.71 16.96 -39.95
N PRO A 1001 -20.89 16.30 -39.92
CA PRO A 1001 -21.48 15.68 -41.10
C PRO A 1001 -21.50 16.66 -42.28
N GLU A 1002 -21.06 16.19 -43.45
CA GLU A 1002 -20.93 16.92 -44.72
C GLU A 1002 -19.91 18.08 -44.74
N ALA A 1003 -19.20 18.32 -43.64
CA ALA A 1003 -18.24 19.43 -43.51
C ALA A 1003 -16.83 19.00 -43.08
N GLY A 1004 -16.57 17.69 -42.97
CA GLY A 1004 -15.25 17.12 -42.70
C GLY A 1004 -14.96 16.72 -41.26
N SER A 1005 -13.74 16.24 -41.03
CA SER A 1005 -13.29 15.75 -39.72
C SER A 1005 -11.90 16.26 -39.34
N VAL A 1006 -11.64 16.26 -38.02
CA VAL A 1006 -10.38 16.65 -37.40
C VAL A 1006 -9.97 15.61 -36.39
N PHE A 1007 -8.98 14.81 -36.75
CA PHE A 1007 -8.33 13.86 -35.85
C PHE A 1007 -7.12 14.54 -35.22
N ALA A 1008 -6.99 14.43 -33.90
CA ALA A 1008 -5.89 15.07 -33.19
C ALA A 1008 -5.31 14.22 -32.07
N ILE A 1009 -3.98 14.32 -31.90
CA ILE A 1009 -3.22 13.71 -30.80
C ILE A 1009 -2.49 14.81 -30.02
N THR A 1010 -2.58 14.77 -28.69
CA THR A 1010 -1.93 15.76 -27.82
C THR A 1010 -0.76 15.14 -27.07
N LEU A 1011 0.41 15.77 -27.14
CA LEU A 1011 1.64 15.33 -26.50
C LEU A 1011 2.38 16.48 -25.83
N ASN A 1012 3.37 16.18 -24.98
CA ASN A 1012 4.13 17.20 -24.24
C ASN A 1012 5.28 17.78 -25.08
N LEU A 1013 5.60 19.06 -24.88
CA LEU A 1013 6.83 19.67 -25.39
C LEU A 1013 8.07 19.01 -24.77
N ALA A 1014 9.14 18.91 -25.55
CA ALA A 1014 10.44 18.47 -25.05
C ALA A 1014 10.98 19.50 -24.04
N THR A 1015 11.65 19.02 -22.99
CA THR A 1015 12.27 19.89 -21.97
C THR A 1015 13.69 20.31 -22.34
N ARG A 1016 14.29 19.72 -23.37
CA ARG A 1016 15.66 20.00 -23.83
C ARG A 1016 15.66 20.52 -25.27
N PRO A 1017 16.52 21.50 -25.61
CA PRO A 1017 16.69 21.92 -26.99
C PRO A 1017 17.34 20.79 -27.80
N VAL A 1018 16.66 20.36 -28.86
CA VAL A 1018 17.18 19.39 -29.83
C VAL A 1018 17.95 20.18 -30.89
N MET A 1019 19.26 19.96 -31.02
CA MET A 1019 20.02 20.48 -32.16
C MET A 1019 19.60 19.71 -33.42
N PRO A 1020 19.21 20.39 -34.51
CA PRO A 1020 18.92 19.71 -35.76
C PRO A 1020 20.19 19.04 -36.28
N ALA A 1021 20.15 17.72 -36.49
CA ALA A 1021 21.18 17.02 -37.21
C ALA A 1021 21.09 17.42 -38.69
N GLN A 1022 22.10 18.13 -39.20
CA GLN A 1022 22.23 18.36 -40.64
C GLN A 1022 22.39 17.01 -41.33
N VAL A 1023 21.36 16.57 -42.05
CA VAL A 1023 21.46 15.42 -42.94
C VAL A 1023 22.14 15.89 -44.23
N ALA A 1024 23.40 15.53 -44.40
CA ALA A 1024 24.07 15.59 -45.69
C ALA A 1024 23.32 14.67 -46.66
N ALA A 1025 22.86 15.21 -47.79
CA ALA A 1025 22.24 14.42 -48.85
C ALA A 1025 23.27 13.40 -49.40
N PRO A 1026 22.98 12.09 -49.41
CA PRO A 1026 23.80 11.15 -50.13
C PRO A 1026 23.55 11.32 -51.63
N ALA A 1027 24.60 11.66 -52.37
CA ALA A 1027 24.57 11.67 -53.83
C ALA A 1027 24.23 10.26 -54.37
N PRO A 1028 23.43 10.14 -55.44
CA PRO A 1028 23.20 8.86 -56.10
C PRO A 1028 24.53 8.42 -56.74
N ARG A 1029 25.04 7.24 -56.34
CA ARG A 1029 26.21 6.60 -56.95
C ARG A 1029 25.75 5.33 -57.65
N ASP A 1030 26.05 5.23 -58.94
CA ASP A 1030 25.79 4.04 -59.75
C ASP A 1030 26.50 2.80 -59.17
N SER A 1031 25.79 1.66 -59.23
CA SER A 1031 26.08 0.41 -58.51
C SER A 1031 27.22 -0.41 -59.12
N GLN A 1032 28.14 -0.91 -58.28
CA GLN A 1032 29.18 -1.90 -58.61
C GLN A 1032 28.83 -3.30 -58.05
N LEU A 1033 27.74 -3.93 -58.50
CA LEU A 1033 27.36 -5.30 -58.07
C LEU A 1033 27.71 -6.39 -59.09
N GLU A 1034 28.20 -5.99 -60.27
CA GLU A 1034 28.54 -6.90 -61.34
C GLU A 1034 29.79 -7.74 -61.00
N GLY A 1035 29.70 -9.06 -61.15
CA GLY A 1035 30.75 -10.03 -60.84
C GLY A 1035 30.90 -10.40 -59.35
N VAL A 1036 30.04 -9.89 -58.46
CA VAL A 1036 30.15 -10.16 -57.02
C VAL A 1036 29.69 -11.59 -56.70
N ARG A 1037 30.52 -12.36 -55.99
CA ARG A 1037 30.18 -13.73 -55.55
C ARG A 1037 29.35 -13.72 -54.26
N ILE A 1038 28.14 -14.25 -54.31
CA ILE A 1038 27.18 -14.25 -53.20
C ILE A 1038 26.78 -15.68 -52.85
N LEU A 1039 26.82 -16.02 -51.55
CA LEU A 1039 26.23 -17.24 -51.03
C LEU A 1039 24.90 -16.94 -50.33
N CYS A 1040 23.80 -17.54 -50.78
CA CYS A 1040 22.48 -17.41 -50.18
C CYS A 1040 22.14 -18.68 -49.38
N ILE A 1041 21.75 -18.51 -48.11
CA ILE A 1041 21.41 -19.61 -47.21
C ILE A 1041 19.99 -19.39 -46.67
N ASP A 1042 19.04 -20.22 -47.07
CA ASP A 1042 17.64 -20.19 -46.61
C ASP A 1042 17.09 -21.62 -46.74
N ASN A 1043 16.23 -22.06 -45.81
CA ASN A 1043 15.69 -23.42 -45.81
C ASN A 1043 14.57 -23.62 -46.84
N GLU A 1044 14.03 -22.54 -47.42
CA GLU A 1044 12.99 -22.59 -48.45
C GLU A 1044 13.55 -22.46 -49.88
N ASP A 1045 13.31 -23.48 -50.70
CA ASP A 1045 13.80 -23.54 -52.09
C ASP A 1045 13.21 -22.44 -52.99
N ASP A 1046 11.94 -22.07 -52.76
CA ASP A 1046 11.27 -20.98 -53.49
C ASP A 1046 11.94 -19.63 -53.22
N ILE A 1047 12.35 -19.36 -51.97
CA ILE A 1047 13.06 -18.13 -51.60
C ILE A 1047 14.45 -18.12 -52.22
N LEU A 1048 15.18 -19.25 -52.19
CA LEU A 1048 16.49 -19.38 -52.82
C LEU A 1048 16.43 -19.17 -54.34
N THR A 1049 15.41 -19.74 -55.00
CA THR A 1049 15.19 -19.59 -56.44
C THR A 1049 14.88 -18.14 -56.80
N ALA A 1050 14.00 -17.48 -56.04
CA ALA A 1050 13.68 -16.08 -56.23
C ALA A 1050 14.88 -15.16 -55.99
N MET A 1051 15.68 -15.44 -54.96
CA MET A 1051 16.89 -14.68 -54.62
C MET A 1051 17.99 -14.86 -55.68
N HIS A 1052 18.20 -16.08 -56.17
CA HIS A 1052 19.12 -16.37 -57.28
C HIS A 1052 18.73 -15.59 -58.55
N SER A 1053 17.43 -15.59 -58.89
CA SER A 1053 16.89 -14.86 -60.04
C SER A 1053 17.09 -13.34 -59.92
N LEU A 1054 16.78 -12.77 -58.76
CA LEU A 1054 16.93 -11.33 -58.50
C LEU A 1054 18.40 -10.89 -58.55
N LEU A 1055 19.27 -11.57 -57.80
CA LEU A 1055 20.67 -11.19 -57.66
C LEU A 1055 21.49 -11.46 -58.94
N GLY A 1056 21.19 -12.53 -59.67
CA GLY A 1056 21.84 -12.82 -60.95
C GLY A 1056 21.68 -11.69 -61.96
N ARG A 1057 20.54 -10.98 -61.95
CA ARG A 1057 20.32 -9.82 -62.83
C ARG A 1057 21.02 -8.54 -62.41
N TRP A 1058 21.39 -8.43 -61.13
CA TRP A 1058 22.29 -7.37 -60.70
C TRP A 1058 23.76 -7.67 -61.09
N GLY A 1059 23.99 -8.76 -61.82
CA GLY A 1059 25.30 -9.18 -62.32
C GLY A 1059 26.09 -10.04 -61.32
N CYS A 1060 25.47 -10.47 -60.22
CA CYS A 1060 26.14 -11.27 -59.19
C CYS A 1060 26.26 -12.74 -59.58
N GLU A 1061 27.34 -13.40 -59.16
CA GLU A 1061 27.48 -14.87 -59.22
C GLU A 1061 26.93 -15.47 -57.92
N VAL A 1062 25.78 -16.15 -57.97
CA VAL A 1062 25.03 -16.58 -56.78
C VAL A 1062 25.10 -18.10 -56.62
N ARG A 1063 25.44 -18.57 -55.43
CA ARG A 1063 25.28 -19.97 -55.01
C ARG A 1063 24.27 -20.05 -53.88
N CYS A 1064 23.44 -21.08 -53.88
CA CYS A 1064 22.38 -21.27 -52.90
C CYS A 1064 22.63 -22.54 -52.06
N ALA A 1065 22.31 -22.47 -50.77
CA ALA A 1065 22.39 -23.59 -49.84
C ALA A 1065 21.15 -23.63 -48.95
N GLN A 1066 20.55 -24.81 -48.79
CA GLN A 1066 19.39 -25.05 -47.94
C GLN A 1066 19.77 -25.29 -46.48
N SER A 1067 21.03 -25.63 -46.22
CA SER A 1067 21.52 -25.93 -44.86
C SER A 1067 22.95 -25.45 -44.66
N LEU A 1068 23.35 -25.39 -43.39
CA LEU A 1068 24.73 -25.07 -43.02
C LEU A 1068 25.73 -26.08 -43.61
N VAL A 1069 25.38 -27.37 -43.66
CA VAL A 1069 26.23 -28.43 -44.20
C VAL A 1069 26.44 -28.25 -45.70
N GLN A 1070 25.39 -27.89 -46.44
CA GLN A 1070 25.50 -27.63 -47.87
C GLN A 1070 26.30 -26.34 -48.16
N ALA A 1071 26.15 -25.31 -47.32
CA ALA A 1071 26.97 -24.11 -47.41
C ALA A 1071 28.46 -24.41 -47.18
N GLU A 1072 28.79 -25.28 -46.21
CA GLU A 1072 30.15 -25.74 -45.93
C GLU A 1072 30.73 -26.57 -47.09
N ALA A 1073 29.93 -27.44 -47.70
CA ALA A 1073 30.33 -28.22 -48.87
C ALA A 1073 30.69 -27.30 -50.06
N LEU A 1074 29.87 -26.30 -50.36
CA LEU A 1074 30.14 -25.34 -51.44
C LEU A 1074 31.44 -24.55 -51.23
N ILE A 1075 31.74 -24.23 -49.97
CA ILE A 1075 32.97 -23.55 -49.59
C ILE A 1075 34.18 -24.48 -49.72
N THR A 1076 34.04 -25.73 -49.29
CA THR A 1076 35.09 -26.76 -49.39
C THR A 1076 35.40 -27.11 -50.86
N ASP A 1077 34.39 -27.06 -51.72
CA ASP A 1077 34.50 -27.23 -53.19
C ASP A 1077 35.15 -26.03 -53.90
N GLY A 1078 35.59 -25.01 -53.15
CA GLY A 1078 36.39 -23.89 -53.66
C GLY A 1078 35.62 -22.59 -53.94
N PHE A 1079 34.33 -22.49 -53.61
CA PHE A 1079 33.57 -21.25 -53.77
C PHE A 1079 33.89 -20.25 -52.66
N GLN A 1080 34.47 -19.09 -53.02
CA GLN A 1080 34.80 -18.02 -52.07
C GLN A 1080 33.81 -16.85 -52.20
N PRO A 1081 32.77 -16.76 -51.34
CA PRO A 1081 31.81 -15.66 -51.38
C PRO A 1081 32.42 -14.36 -50.87
N GLN A 1082 32.10 -13.25 -51.53
CA GLN A 1082 32.40 -11.89 -51.05
C GLN A 1082 31.30 -11.39 -50.10
N LEU A 1083 30.08 -11.90 -50.28
CA LEU A 1083 28.92 -11.59 -49.43
C LEU A 1083 28.11 -12.85 -49.15
N VAL A 1084 27.63 -13.01 -47.92
CA VAL A 1084 26.71 -14.09 -47.56
C VAL A 1084 25.38 -13.50 -47.11
N LEU A 1085 24.29 -13.93 -47.74
CA LEU A 1085 22.91 -13.65 -47.32
C LEU A 1085 22.39 -14.89 -46.61
N SER A 1086 21.95 -14.77 -45.36
CA SER A 1086 21.47 -15.94 -44.62
C SER A 1086 20.20 -15.64 -43.83
N ASP A 1087 19.22 -16.54 -43.88
CA ASP A 1087 18.08 -16.49 -42.97
C ASP A 1087 18.52 -16.77 -41.53
N TYR A 1088 17.92 -16.07 -40.57
CA TYR A 1088 18.31 -16.20 -39.17
C TYR A 1088 17.93 -17.57 -38.59
N HIS A 1089 16.77 -18.12 -38.96
CA HIS A 1089 16.30 -19.42 -38.47
C HIS A 1089 16.53 -20.47 -39.55
N LEU A 1090 17.52 -21.34 -39.34
CA LEU A 1090 17.73 -22.51 -40.20
C LEU A 1090 17.22 -23.76 -39.47
N ASP A 1091 17.08 -24.86 -40.21
CA ASP A 1091 16.66 -26.14 -39.65
C ASP A 1091 17.66 -26.68 -38.58
N ASP A 1092 17.22 -27.66 -37.81
CA ASP A 1092 18.00 -28.30 -36.73
C ASP A 1092 18.51 -27.35 -35.62
N GLY A 1093 17.78 -26.24 -35.40
CA GLY A 1093 18.11 -25.27 -34.35
C GLY A 1093 19.40 -24.47 -34.61
N LYS A 1094 19.91 -24.51 -35.84
CA LYS A 1094 21.05 -23.71 -36.29
C LYS A 1094 20.57 -22.31 -36.65
N THR A 1095 21.47 -21.33 -36.55
CA THR A 1095 21.14 -19.93 -36.91
C THR A 1095 22.01 -19.45 -38.06
N GLY A 1096 21.47 -18.54 -38.87
CA GLY A 1096 22.25 -17.89 -39.93
C GLY A 1096 23.47 -17.13 -39.41
N LEU A 1097 23.45 -16.70 -38.15
CA LEU A 1097 24.60 -16.06 -37.50
C LEU A 1097 25.72 -17.08 -37.23
N GLN A 1098 25.37 -18.31 -36.83
CA GLN A 1098 26.34 -19.41 -36.74
C GLN A 1098 26.90 -19.77 -38.12
N ALA A 1099 26.06 -19.75 -39.16
CA ALA A 1099 26.51 -19.98 -40.53
C ALA A 1099 27.56 -18.94 -40.97
N LEU A 1100 27.24 -17.66 -40.81
CA LEU A 1100 28.19 -16.56 -41.09
C LEU A 1100 29.48 -16.68 -40.28
N HIS A 1101 29.40 -17.04 -39.00
CA HIS A 1101 30.57 -17.21 -38.15
C HIS A 1101 31.47 -18.36 -38.63
N MET A 1102 30.88 -19.50 -38.99
CA MET A 1102 31.62 -20.65 -39.56
C MET A 1102 32.33 -20.27 -40.86
N ILE A 1103 31.64 -19.58 -41.76
CA ILE A 1103 32.21 -19.17 -43.06
C ILE A 1103 33.37 -18.18 -42.85
N ARG A 1104 33.23 -17.27 -41.89
CA ARG A 1104 34.28 -16.31 -41.52
C ARG A 1104 35.50 -16.99 -40.90
N LEU A 1105 35.31 -18.05 -40.12
CA LEU A 1105 36.41 -18.86 -39.57
C LEU A 1105 37.21 -19.57 -40.67
N ALA A 1106 36.55 -20.02 -41.74
CA ALA A 1106 37.19 -20.73 -42.85
C ALA A 1106 37.93 -19.82 -43.86
N HIS A 1107 37.51 -18.55 -44.01
CA HIS A 1107 38.00 -17.65 -45.07
C HIS A 1107 38.47 -16.25 -44.61
N GLY A 1108 38.45 -15.97 -43.31
CA GLY A 1108 38.94 -14.72 -42.74
C GLY A 1108 37.91 -13.59 -42.67
N ASN A 1109 38.32 -12.45 -42.12
CA ASN A 1109 37.44 -11.36 -41.70
C ASN A 1109 36.88 -10.45 -42.81
N GLY A 1110 37.19 -10.72 -44.08
CA GLY A 1110 36.83 -9.87 -45.22
C GLY A 1110 35.46 -10.14 -45.85
N ILE A 1111 34.71 -11.13 -45.38
CA ILE A 1111 33.40 -11.50 -45.95
C ILE A 1111 32.29 -10.66 -45.29
N GLY A 1112 31.53 -9.94 -46.12
CA GLY A 1112 30.34 -9.24 -45.66
C GLY A 1112 29.19 -10.22 -45.39
N GLY A 1113 28.40 -9.97 -44.35
CA GLY A 1113 27.25 -10.79 -44.01
C GLY A 1113 25.96 -9.97 -43.92
N ILE A 1114 24.85 -10.49 -44.44
CA ILE A 1114 23.52 -9.93 -44.25
C ILE A 1114 22.61 -11.02 -43.70
N ILE A 1115 22.05 -10.77 -42.51
CA ILE A 1115 21.02 -11.62 -41.92
C ILE A 1115 19.64 -11.15 -42.37
N ILE A 1116 18.84 -12.08 -42.88
CA ILE A 1116 17.43 -11.90 -43.21
C ILE A 1116 16.60 -12.50 -42.07
N SER A 1117 15.59 -11.82 -41.54
CA SER A 1117 14.75 -12.38 -40.46
C SER A 1117 13.38 -11.71 -40.33
N ALA A 1118 12.38 -12.48 -39.89
CA ALA A 1118 11.09 -11.94 -39.43
C ALA A 1118 11.14 -11.37 -37.99
N ASP A 1119 12.15 -11.74 -37.17
CA ASP A 1119 12.28 -11.24 -35.80
C ASP A 1119 12.83 -9.80 -35.79
N ARG A 1120 12.07 -8.87 -35.19
CA ARG A 1120 12.39 -7.44 -35.07
C ARG A 1120 12.90 -7.04 -33.69
N LYS A 1121 13.24 -7.99 -32.81
CA LYS A 1121 13.79 -7.69 -31.47
C LYS A 1121 15.06 -6.85 -31.60
N SER A 1122 15.15 -5.80 -30.80
CA SER A 1122 16.30 -4.89 -30.82
C SER A 1122 17.60 -5.53 -30.34
N GLU A 1123 17.52 -6.56 -29.50
CA GLU A 1123 18.69 -7.30 -29.00
C GLU A 1123 19.36 -8.09 -30.14
N LEU A 1124 18.57 -8.80 -30.94
CA LEU A 1124 19.07 -9.53 -32.10
C LEU A 1124 19.69 -8.58 -33.14
N GLN A 1125 19.04 -7.45 -33.42
CA GLN A 1125 19.59 -6.44 -34.34
C GLN A 1125 20.88 -5.81 -33.83
N ALA A 1126 21.03 -5.64 -32.51
CA ALA A 1126 22.27 -5.16 -31.91
C ALA A 1126 23.39 -6.19 -32.05
N GLN A 1127 23.11 -7.47 -31.73
CA GLN A 1127 24.07 -8.57 -31.89
C GLN A 1127 24.57 -8.71 -33.33
N ILE A 1128 23.69 -8.63 -34.33
CA ILE A 1128 24.07 -8.71 -35.75
C ILE A 1128 25.01 -7.55 -36.12
N ARG A 1129 24.71 -6.33 -35.66
CA ARG A 1129 25.55 -5.15 -35.94
C ARG A 1129 26.88 -5.14 -35.19
N GLU A 1130 26.93 -5.64 -33.95
CA GLU A 1130 28.18 -5.78 -33.18
C GLU A 1130 29.20 -6.66 -33.92
N HIS A 1131 28.72 -7.64 -34.70
CA HIS A 1131 29.57 -8.51 -35.51
C HIS A 1131 29.92 -7.91 -36.90
N GLY A 1132 29.44 -6.70 -37.20
CA GLY A 1132 29.67 -5.99 -38.46
C GLY A 1132 28.77 -6.44 -39.61
N TYR A 1133 27.69 -7.17 -39.34
CA TYR A 1133 26.78 -7.69 -40.37
C TYR A 1133 25.57 -6.76 -40.61
N GLY A 1134 25.05 -6.79 -41.83
CA GLY A 1134 23.81 -6.16 -42.22
C GLY A 1134 22.57 -6.92 -41.76
N TYR A 1135 21.43 -6.21 -41.65
CA TYR A 1135 20.15 -6.80 -41.28
C TYR A 1135 19.04 -6.35 -42.24
N VAL A 1136 18.28 -7.30 -42.75
CA VAL A 1136 17.08 -7.07 -43.56
C VAL A 1136 15.90 -7.82 -42.94
N SER A 1137 14.78 -7.12 -42.76
CA SER A 1137 13.55 -7.74 -42.27
C SER A 1137 12.79 -8.45 -43.40
N LYS A 1138 12.24 -9.64 -43.15
CA LYS A 1138 11.24 -10.26 -44.06
C LYS A 1138 9.91 -9.45 -43.98
N PRO A 1139 9.20 -9.21 -45.10
CA PRO A 1139 9.59 -9.53 -46.48
C PRO A 1139 10.69 -8.59 -47.02
N VAL A 1140 11.56 -9.15 -47.85
CA VAL A 1140 12.76 -8.51 -48.38
C VAL A 1140 12.37 -7.48 -49.45
N LYS A 1141 12.75 -6.22 -49.25
CA LYS A 1141 12.57 -5.15 -50.25
C LYS A 1141 13.83 -5.08 -51.15
N PRO A 1142 13.75 -5.35 -52.47
CA PRO A 1142 14.92 -5.43 -53.34
C PRO A 1142 15.82 -4.18 -53.30
N LEU A 1143 15.24 -2.98 -53.35
CA LEU A 1143 16.01 -1.72 -53.28
C LEU A 1143 16.81 -1.56 -51.98
N LYS A 1144 16.22 -2.00 -50.85
CA LYS A 1144 16.88 -1.93 -49.54
C LYS A 1144 18.00 -2.96 -49.43
N LEU A 1145 17.79 -4.16 -49.97
CA LEU A 1145 18.82 -5.19 -50.05
C LEU A 1145 19.99 -4.69 -50.92
N ARG A 1146 19.71 -4.16 -52.11
CA ARG A 1146 20.72 -3.60 -53.03
C ARG A 1146 21.57 -2.50 -52.39
N ALA A 1147 20.93 -1.55 -51.69
CA ALA A 1147 21.63 -0.48 -51.00
C ALA A 1147 22.56 -1.01 -49.88
N LEU A 1148 22.11 -2.02 -49.14
CA LEU A 1148 22.90 -2.63 -48.06
C LEU A 1148 24.08 -3.43 -48.61
N MET A 1149 23.87 -4.18 -49.69
CA MET A 1149 24.93 -4.90 -50.39
C MET A 1149 26.03 -3.95 -50.86
N ASN A 1150 25.66 -2.85 -51.53
CA ASN A 1150 26.60 -1.82 -51.96
C ASN A 1150 27.38 -1.23 -50.78
N SER A 1151 26.75 -1.01 -49.62
CA SER A 1151 27.43 -0.46 -48.45
C SER A 1151 28.47 -1.39 -47.82
N LEU A 1152 28.27 -2.72 -47.92
CA LEU A 1152 29.16 -3.72 -47.31
C LEU A 1152 30.30 -4.16 -48.24
N LEU A 1153 30.16 -3.93 -49.55
CA LEU A 1153 31.14 -4.30 -50.57
C LEU A 1153 32.16 -3.18 -50.88
N LEU A 1154 31.96 -1.97 -50.35
CA LEU A 1154 32.90 -0.86 -50.51
C LEU A 1154 34.06 -0.98 -49.50
N PRO A 1155 35.33 -0.80 -49.91
CA PRO A 1155 36.44 -0.73 -48.97
C PRO A 1155 36.28 0.50 -48.06
N VAL A 1156 36.30 0.26 -46.75
CA VAL A 1156 36.38 1.31 -45.73
C VAL A 1156 37.68 2.09 -45.98
N ARG A 1157 37.57 3.39 -46.28
CA ARG A 1157 38.73 4.29 -46.30
C ARG A 1157 39.14 4.67 -44.88
#